data_AF-A0A2M8TCJ5-F1
#
_entry.id   AF-A0A2M8TCJ5-F1
#
_cell.length_a   1.000
_cell.length_b   1.000
_cell.length_c   1.000
_cell.angle_alpha   90.00
_cell.angle_beta   90.00
_cell.angle_gamma   90.00
#
_symmetry.space_group_name_H-M   'P 1'
#
loop_
_entity.id
_entity.type
_entity.pdbx_description
1 polymer ?
#
loop_
_entity_poly.entity_id
_entity_poly.type
_entity_poly.pdbx_seq_one_letter_code
_entity_poly.pdbx_strand_id
1 'polypeptide(L)'
;MEMCKMKKFLALIKVLLKNSGSTLSGMNTKKRSLSFLILAIIFIPIVVGLTAVFMKSYDIILKYNLQDLMFSQLFGASSIAMIILGIFYVVSTYYFADDVAFFITMPIEPYKVLGAKFVTAMIYQYFIELILLMPCIIGFGMKMGTPLYWVYSLVIYIVLPVIPTVICSLISIVIMAFSKFFRNKDRLKIIAGILAIVFSISLSIVIQYFSGYSGNSTNILKNGKVVGKVSNAFFISNFASDAIKNINSGKGLLGILVFIFISAIAVGIFLLMAEGLYLKGVVGLTESSSSGKKLSLGEVYRQSNRKSKLKASILNEWRNLYRTPAYLLNCVIVAVIFTPFMTGIFAFSYWQMGSVPSGFSDNPLYISVVSAIAINLCIFNLAAPTSISREGKSFFIGRYIPVSYKTQIMAKVIVGTLMSYFSLILCLLTAAVFMKLKLITVAMVVFISVFGIAAFNTFGVFIDIYFPKLYWDDETKAVKQNFNVGIQMLVSIFIYGFMVFVSYRLKLDTYSNFIFLLTCNILLFVSFAVLLLKNGIKQFAVSSNYIEGEGDENKDKKKNYKIIRVIIITIFISIFAVFMLVEKTTEAKIVISPNKAYIKSGMESTEFNLKDITKVYIKSTIPHSSKVMGFGWGSEKRGKFNVDGMGKGNIYVQSDSGKFIYIKLKDGFVIINYKDSNKTEEVYKKIKKLYH
;
A
#
# COMPACT_ATOMS: atom_id res chain seq x y z
N MET A 1 -11.18 -50.94 -17.76
CA MET A 1 -11.96 -49.76 -18.20
C MET A 1 -11.74 -48.53 -17.30
N GLU A 2 -11.70 -48.68 -15.97
CA GLU A 2 -11.45 -47.58 -15.02
C GLU A 2 -10.07 -46.91 -15.15
N MET A 3 -9.02 -47.69 -15.40
CA MET A 3 -7.67 -47.17 -15.67
C MET A 3 -7.64 -46.20 -16.87
N CYS A 4 -8.47 -46.45 -17.89
CA CYS A 4 -8.61 -45.57 -19.05
C CYS A 4 -9.41 -44.31 -18.70
N LYS A 5 -10.39 -44.41 -17.79
CA LYS A 5 -11.14 -43.26 -17.23
C LYS A 5 -10.23 -42.37 -16.36
N MET A 6 -9.35 -42.94 -15.53
CA MET A 6 -8.36 -42.17 -14.75
C MET A 6 -7.34 -41.45 -15.63
N LYS A 7 -6.83 -42.09 -16.69
CA LYS A 7 -5.93 -41.43 -17.65
C LYS A 7 -6.57 -40.20 -18.31
N LYS A 8 -7.85 -40.29 -18.67
CA LYS A 8 -8.61 -39.16 -19.24
C LYS A 8 -8.81 -38.03 -18.22
N PHE A 9 -9.08 -38.35 -16.96
CA PHE A 9 -9.22 -37.35 -15.89
C PHE A 9 -7.89 -36.62 -15.59
N LEU A 10 -6.78 -37.35 -15.49
CA LEU A 10 -5.45 -36.77 -15.31
C LEU A 10 -5.02 -35.93 -16.53
N ALA A 11 -5.35 -36.37 -17.75
CA ALA A 11 -5.11 -35.59 -18.95
C ALA A 11 -5.88 -34.26 -18.92
N LEU A 12 -7.13 -34.27 -18.45
CA LEU A 12 -7.95 -33.07 -18.31
C LEU A 12 -7.34 -32.06 -17.31
N ILE A 13 -6.89 -32.54 -16.14
CA ILE A 13 -6.18 -31.70 -15.16
C ILE A 13 -4.92 -31.08 -15.78
N LYS A 14 -4.12 -31.88 -16.49
CA LYS A 14 -2.89 -31.41 -17.14
C LYS A 14 -3.16 -30.32 -18.18
N VAL A 15 -4.22 -30.47 -18.97
CA VAL A 15 -4.62 -29.46 -19.97
C VAL A 15 -5.07 -28.17 -19.29
N LEU A 16 -5.93 -28.25 -18.27
CA LEU A 16 -6.41 -27.07 -17.53
C LEU A 16 -5.26 -26.31 -16.85
N LEU A 17 -4.31 -27.03 -16.23
CA LEU A 17 -3.13 -26.41 -15.63
C LEU A 17 -2.24 -25.72 -16.66
N LYS A 18 -2.05 -26.32 -17.83
CA LYS A 18 -1.28 -25.71 -18.92
C LYS A 18 -1.94 -24.44 -19.45
N ASN A 19 -3.27 -24.42 -19.52
CA ASN A 19 -4.04 -23.27 -20.01
C ASN A 19 -4.05 -22.11 -18.98
N SER A 20 -4.20 -22.43 -17.70
CA SER A 20 -4.14 -21.45 -16.60
C SER A 20 -2.75 -20.83 -16.39
N GLY A 21 -1.67 -21.55 -16.73
CA GLY A 21 -0.28 -21.08 -16.62
C GLY A 21 0.27 -20.37 -17.85
N SER A 22 -0.58 -19.98 -18.82
CA SER A 22 -0.17 -19.48 -20.14
C SER A 22 0.79 -18.29 -20.12
N THR A 23 0.77 -17.45 -19.07
CA THR A 23 1.71 -16.32 -18.88
C THR A 23 3.19 -16.74 -18.78
N LEU A 24 3.48 -17.96 -18.29
CA LEU A 24 4.85 -18.47 -18.13
C LEU A 24 5.32 -19.34 -19.30
N SER A 25 4.41 -19.79 -20.16
CA SER A 25 4.74 -20.73 -21.26
C SER A 25 5.39 -20.06 -22.46
N GLY A 26 5.19 -18.74 -22.65
CA GLY A 26 5.82 -17.94 -23.71
C GLY A 26 7.20 -17.35 -23.34
N MET A 27 7.70 -17.60 -22.13
CA MET A 27 8.98 -17.03 -21.67
C MET A 27 10.15 -17.99 -21.91
N ASN A 28 11.25 -17.44 -22.45
CA ASN A 28 12.52 -18.14 -22.64
C ASN A 28 13.00 -18.78 -21.30
N THR A 29 13.55 -19.99 -21.32
CA THR A 29 13.84 -20.82 -20.12
C THR A 29 14.68 -20.09 -19.07
N LYS A 30 15.68 -19.30 -19.49
CA LYS A 30 16.49 -18.44 -18.59
C LYS A 30 15.68 -17.33 -17.92
N LYS A 31 14.79 -16.65 -18.66
CA LYS A 31 13.93 -15.58 -18.11
C LYS A 31 12.93 -16.15 -17.11
N ARG A 32 12.39 -17.35 -17.38
CA ARG A 32 11.48 -18.06 -16.48
C ARG A 32 12.16 -18.44 -15.16
N SER A 33 13.38 -18.98 -15.20
CA SER A 33 14.17 -19.29 -14.00
C SER A 33 14.51 -18.02 -13.19
N LEU A 34 14.91 -16.94 -13.87
CA LEU A 34 15.18 -15.64 -13.23
C LEU A 34 13.92 -15.07 -12.54
N SER A 35 12.75 -15.19 -13.16
CA SER A 35 11.48 -14.76 -12.54
C SER A 35 11.14 -15.53 -11.26
N PHE A 36 11.39 -16.85 -11.22
CA PHE A 36 11.21 -17.65 -10.01
C PHE A 36 12.22 -17.26 -8.91
N LEU A 37 13.47 -16.97 -9.28
CA LEU A 37 14.50 -16.52 -8.34
C LEU A 37 14.14 -15.17 -7.71
N ILE A 38 13.68 -14.21 -8.52
CA ILE A 38 13.22 -12.90 -8.03
C ILE A 38 12.01 -13.06 -7.09
N LEU A 39 11.04 -13.90 -7.46
CA LEU A 39 9.88 -14.16 -6.62
C LEU A 39 10.29 -14.78 -5.27
N ALA A 40 11.22 -15.73 -5.27
CA ALA A 40 11.75 -16.33 -4.05
C ALA A 40 12.46 -15.30 -3.16
N ILE A 41 13.29 -14.43 -3.74
CA ILE A 41 14.00 -13.36 -2.99
C ILE A 41 13.02 -12.39 -2.32
N ILE A 42 11.87 -12.10 -2.95
CA ILE A 42 10.84 -11.23 -2.37
C ILE A 42 10.05 -11.96 -1.26
N PHE A 43 9.76 -13.25 -1.45
CA PHE A 43 8.95 -14.02 -0.50
C PHE A 43 9.70 -14.46 0.76
N ILE A 44 11.01 -14.75 0.66
CA ILE A 44 11.80 -15.24 1.81
C ILE A 44 11.77 -14.26 3.00
N PRO A 45 12.02 -12.95 2.84
CA PRO A 45 11.96 -12.00 3.95
C PRO A 45 10.58 -11.93 4.63
N ILE A 46 9.50 -12.09 3.86
CA ILE A 46 8.13 -12.09 4.39
C ILE A 46 7.90 -13.33 5.27
N VAL A 47 8.31 -14.50 4.79
CA VAL A 47 8.22 -15.75 5.55
C VAL A 47 9.09 -15.71 6.81
N VAL A 48 10.33 -15.20 6.70
CA VAL A 48 11.24 -15.03 7.85
C VAL A 48 10.67 -14.03 8.86
N GLY A 49 10.08 -12.92 8.40
CA GLY A 49 9.43 -11.95 9.29
C GLY A 49 8.24 -12.55 10.03
N LEU A 50 7.37 -13.27 9.33
CA LEU A 50 6.19 -13.91 9.92
C LEU A 50 6.57 -15.04 10.89
N THR A 51 7.53 -15.90 10.53
CA THR A 51 8.04 -16.96 11.42
C THR A 51 8.60 -16.37 12.73
N ALA A 52 9.33 -15.26 12.65
CA ALA A 52 9.85 -14.57 13.84
C ALA A 52 8.74 -14.01 14.74
N VAL A 53 7.66 -13.49 14.16
CA VAL A 53 6.47 -13.06 14.93
C VAL A 53 5.82 -14.25 15.63
N PHE A 54 5.58 -15.35 14.92
CA PHE A 54 4.96 -16.54 15.51
C PHE A 54 5.81 -17.19 16.61
N MET A 55 7.14 -17.22 16.44
CA MET A 55 8.05 -17.69 17.50
C MET A 55 7.91 -16.89 18.79
N LYS A 56 7.82 -15.55 18.71
CA LYS A 56 7.62 -14.68 19.89
C LYS A 56 6.23 -14.87 20.50
N SER A 57 5.21 -15.06 19.67
CA SER A 57 3.84 -15.34 20.12
C SER A 57 3.75 -16.67 20.87
N TYR A 58 4.51 -17.69 20.47
CA TYR A 58 4.52 -18.99 21.14
C TYR A 58 4.90 -18.90 22.63
N ASP A 59 5.93 -18.10 22.95
CA ASP A 59 6.42 -17.93 24.32
C ASP A 59 5.39 -17.22 25.22
N ILE A 60 4.54 -16.36 24.65
CA ILE A 60 3.42 -15.71 25.36
C ILE A 60 2.30 -16.73 25.60
N ILE A 61 2.02 -17.59 24.62
CA ILE A 61 0.88 -18.52 24.63
C ILE A 61 1.12 -19.70 25.57
N LEU A 62 2.37 -20.19 25.64
CA LEU A 62 2.80 -21.18 26.63
C LEU A 62 2.54 -20.71 28.06
N LYS A 63 2.80 -19.42 28.36
CA LYS A 63 2.59 -18.86 29.71
C LYS A 63 1.13 -18.88 30.17
N TYR A 64 0.18 -18.95 29.24
CA TYR A 64 -1.26 -18.92 29.54
C TYR A 64 -2.00 -20.24 29.26
N ASN A 65 -1.31 -21.32 28.86
CA ASN A 65 -1.93 -22.61 28.49
C ASN A 65 -3.03 -22.50 27.41
N LEU A 66 -2.93 -21.55 26.48
CA LEU A 66 -3.94 -21.28 25.44
C LEU A 66 -3.61 -21.93 24.08
N GLN A 67 -2.85 -23.02 24.06
CA GLN A 67 -2.41 -23.67 22.83
C GLN A 67 -3.59 -24.16 21.95
N ASP A 68 -4.64 -24.71 22.58
CA ASP A 68 -5.85 -25.20 21.92
C ASP A 68 -6.57 -24.13 21.09
N LEU A 69 -6.69 -22.95 21.68
CA LEU A 69 -7.41 -21.84 21.08
C LEU A 69 -6.64 -21.27 19.90
N MET A 70 -5.31 -21.31 19.94
CA MET A 70 -4.46 -20.70 18.92
C MET A 70 -4.43 -21.52 17.63
N PHE A 71 -4.21 -22.83 17.69
CA PHE A 71 -4.20 -23.67 16.47
C PHE A 71 -5.58 -23.69 15.81
N SER A 72 -6.65 -23.78 16.60
CA SER A 72 -8.03 -23.66 16.11
C SER A 72 -8.29 -22.29 15.45
N GLN A 73 -7.84 -21.19 16.06
CA GLN A 73 -7.95 -19.84 15.46
C GLN A 73 -7.15 -19.71 14.17
N LEU A 74 -5.93 -20.25 14.13
CA LEU A 74 -5.05 -20.18 12.97
C LEU A 74 -5.65 -20.93 11.78
N PHE A 75 -6.07 -22.17 12.00
CA PHE A 75 -6.69 -23.01 10.97
C PHE A 75 -8.06 -22.50 10.54
N GLY A 76 -8.84 -21.94 11.48
CA GLY A 76 -10.09 -21.26 11.18
C GLY A 76 -9.85 -20.01 10.32
N ALA A 77 -8.91 -19.15 10.71
CA ALA A 77 -8.58 -17.93 9.97
C ALA A 77 -8.04 -18.23 8.56
N SER A 78 -7.17 -19.23 8.41
CA SER A 78 -6.66 -19.64 7.10
C SER A 78 -7.79 -20.22 6.23
N SER A 79 -8.68 -21.03 6.78
CA SER A 79 -9.87 -21.56 6.08
C SER A 79 -10.78 -20.44 5.59
N ILE A 80 -11.05 -19.46 6.44
CA ILE A 80 -11.87 -18.29 6.08
C ILE A 80 -11.19 -17.49 4.97
N ALA A 81 -9.89 -17.20 5.09
CA ALA A 81 -9.12 -16.51 4.05
C ALA A 81 -9.17 -17.25 2.71
N MET A 82 -9.01 -18.57 2.73
CA MET A 82 -9.11 -19.43 1.55
C MET A 82 -10.51 -19.46 0.94
N ILE A 83 -11.57 -19.35 1.74
CA ILE A 83 -12.94 -19.24 1.24
C ILE A 83 -13.16 -17.90 0.54
N ILE A 84 -12.79 -16.79 1.18
CA ILE A 84 -12.95 -15.45 0.62
C ILE A 84 -12.22 -15.33 -0.71
N LEU A 85 -10.94 -15.74 -0.75
CA LEU A 85 -10.12 -15.60 -1.95
C LEU A 85 -10.45 -16.70 -2.98
N GLY A 86 -10.84 -17.88 -2.51
CA GLY A 86 -11.12 -19.04 -3.34
C GLY A 86 -12.42 -18.95 -4.12
N ILE A 87 -13.48 -18.36 -3.56
CA ILE A 87 -14.79 -18.29 -4.23
C ILE A 87 -14.71 -17.59 -5.59
N PHE A 88 -13.91 -16.53 -5.68
CA PHE A 88 -13.69 -15.81 -6.94
C PHE A 88 -12.99 -16.66 -7.99
N TYR A 89 -11.96 -17.37 -7.57
CA TYR A 89 -11.21 -18.25 -8.46
C TYR A 89 -12.09 -19.40 -8.94
N VAL A 90 -12.85 -20.02 -8.03
CA VAL A 90 -13.76 -21.13 -8.35
C VAL A 90 -14.83 -20.69 -9.35
N VAL A 91 -15.52 -19.56 -9.10
CA VAL A 91 -16.53 -19.03 -10.04
C VAL A 91 -15.90 -18.71 -11.41
N SER A 92 -14.73 -18.08 -11.42
CA SER A 92 -14.02 -17.73 -12.66
C SER A 92 -13.66 -18.97 -13.48
N THR A 93 -13.10 -19.99 -12.83
CA THR A 93 -12.65 -21.22 -13.49
C THR A 93 -13.82 -22.10 -13.90
N TYR A 94 -14.89 -22.19 -13.10
CA TYR A 94 -15.99 -23.12 -13.33
C TYR A 94 -16.98 -22.63 -14.40
N TYR A 95 -17.23 -21.33 -14.45
CA TYR A 95 -18.32 -20.75 -15.25
C TYR A 95 -17.88 -19.70 -16.27
N PHE A 96 -16.80 -18.95 -16.00
CA PHE A 96 -16.42 -17.80 -16.82
C PHE A 96 -15.21 -18.04 -17.73
N ALA A 97 -14.61 -19.22 -17.66
CA ALA A 97 -13.54 -19.62 -18.55
C ALA A 97 -14.10 -19.95 -19.94
N ASP A 98 -13.41 -19.51 -20.99
CA ASP A 98 -13.87 -19.72 -22.38
C ASP A 98 -13.88 -21.21 -22.77
N ASP A 99 -13.13 -22.04 -22.05
CA ASP A 99 -13.09 -23.49 -22.21
C ASP A 99 -14.40 -24.20 -21.81
N VAL A 100 -15.26 -23.53 -21.02
CA VAL A 100 -16.53 -24.08 -20.54
C VAL A 100 -17.45 -24.40 -21.72
N ALA A 101 -17.53 -23.51 -22.71
CA ALA A 101 -18.36 -23.72 -23.89
C ALA A 101 -17.94 -24.96 -24.69
N PHE A 102 -16.64 -25.25 -24.73
CA PHE A 102 -16.10 -26.43 -25.39
C PHE A 102 -16.32 -27.71 -24.59
N PHE A 103 -16.23 -27.67 -23.25
CA PHE A 103 -16.46 -28.86 -22.42
C PHE A 103 -17.92 -29.32 -22.39
N ILE A 104 -18.89 -28.40 -22.56
CA ILE A 104 -20.32 -28.77 -22.64
C ILE A 104 -20.65 -29.55 -23.92
N THR A 105 -19.93 -29.31 -25.02
CA THR A 105 -20.19 -30.00 -26.30
C THR A 105 -19.51 -31.38 -26.37
N MET A 106 -18.64 -31.71 -25.41
CA MET A 106 -17.99 -33.01 -25.34
C MET A 106 -18.84 -34.04 -24.58
N PRO A 107 -18.79 -35.34 -24.96
CA PRO A 107 -19.48 -36.41 -24.24
C PRO A 107 -18.72 -36.80 -22.96
N ILE A 108 -18.57 -35.84 -22.03
CA ILE A 108 -17.92 -36.02 -20.73
C ILE A 108 -18.93 -35.70 -19.63
N GLU A 109 -19.04 -36.59 -18.65
CA GLU A 109 -19.94 -36.41 -17.51
C GLU A 109 -19.56 -35.14 -16.69
N PRO A 110 -20.54 -34.32 -16.26
CA PRO A 110 -20.28 -33.05 -15.57
C PRO A 110 -19.38 -33.14 -14.35
N TYR A 111 -19.53 -34.18 -13.52
CA TYR A 111 -18.70 -34.34 -12.31
C TYR A 111 -17.21 -34.56 -12.63
N LYS A 112 -16.86 -35.09 -13.81
CA LYS A 112 -15.46 -35.25 -14.24
C LYS A 112 -14.83 -33.91 -14.62
N VAL A 113 -15.60 -33.05 -15.30
CA VAL A 113 -15.16 -31.70 -15.64
C VAL A 113 -14.99 -30.87 -14.37
N LEU A 114 -16.00 -30.89 -13.51
CA LEU A 114 -16.01 -30.14 -12.26
C LEU A 114 -14.96 -30.67 -11.26
N GLY A 115 -14.77 -31.98 -11.19
CA GLY A 115 -13.70 -32.60 -10.40
C GLY A 115 -12.30 -32.21 -10.87
N ALA A 116 -12.06 -32.11 -12.19
CA ALA A 116 -10.77 -31.64 -12.70
C ALA A 116 -10.55 -30.16 -12.38
N LYS A 117 -11.60 -29.33 -12.53
CA LYS A 117 -11.55 -27.91 -12.15
C LYS A 117 -11.40 -27.72 -10.63
N PHE A 118 -11.96 -28.59 -9.81
CA PHE A 118 -11.78 -28.62 -8.36
C PHE A 118 -10.31 -28.82 -7.99
N VAL A 119 -9.61 -29.78 -8.62
CA VAL A 119 -8.17 -29.97 -8.41
C VAL A 119 -7.37 -28.73 -8.81
N THR A 120 -7.73 -28.05 -9.92
CA THR A 120 -7.06 -26.79 -10.28
C THR A 120 -7.29 -25.67 -9.26
N ALA A 121 -8.50 -25.58 -8.69
CA ALA A 121 -8.82 -24.63 -7.63
C ALA A 121 -8.10 -24.96 -6.31
N MET A 122 -7.93 -26.25 -5.99
CA MET A 122 -7.13 -26.67 -4.85
C MET A 122 -5.67 -26.24 -5.00
N ILE A 123 -5.05 -26.42 -6.17
CA ILE A 123 -3.67 -25.97 -6.44
C ILE A 123 -3.52 -24.46 -6.19
N TYR A 124 -4.52 -23.67 -6.60
CA TYR A 124 -4.55 -22.24 -6.30
C TYR A 124 -4.69 -21.96 -4.79
N GLN A 125 -5.52 -22.71 -4.07
CA GLN A 125 -5.67 -22.56 -2.62
C GLN A 125 -4.41 -22.96 -1.84
N TYR A 126 -3.68 -24.00 -2.26
CA TYR A 126 -2.38 -24.35 -1.68
C TYR A 126 -1.37 -23.19 -1.78
N PHE A 127 -1.42 -22.39 -2.84
CA PHE A 127 -0.56 -21.21 -2.95
C PHE A 127 -0.92 -20.15 -1.89
N ILE A 128 -2.20 -19.97 -1.59
CA ILE A 128 -2.66 -19.06 -0.52
C ILE A 128 -2.25 -19.61 0.85
N GLU A 129 -2.43 -20.91 1.07
CA GLU A 129 -2.06 -21.59 2.30
C GLU A 129 -0.55 -21.54 2.58
N LEU A 130 0.28 -21.64 1.53
CA LEU A 130 1.73 -21.48 1.63
C LEU A 130 2.11 -20.12 2.23
N ILE A 131 1.39 -19.05 1.90
CA ILE A 131 1.69 -17.71 2.40
C ILE A 131 1.22 -17.53 3.85
N LEU A 132 0.07 -18.10 4.19
CA LEU A 132 -0.58 -17.90 5.49
C LEU A 132 -0.09 -18.86 6.58
N LEU A 133 0.04 -20.14 6.24
CA LEU A 133 0.13 -21.23 7.22
C LEU A 133 1.57 -21.76 7.36
N MET A 134 2.38 -21.78 6.28
CA MET A 134 3.77 -22.26 6.36
C MET A 134 4.65 -21.48 7.34
N PRO A 135 4.63 -20.13 7.38
CA PRO A 135 5.43 -19.40 8.37
C PRO A 135 5.06 -19.76 9.82
N CYS A 136 3.81 -20.17 10.00
CA CYS A 136 3.28 -20.54 11.29
C CYS A 136 3.73 -21.95 11.71
N ILE A 137 3.61 -22.94 10.79
CA ILE A 137 4.11 -24.31 11.03
C ILE A 137 5.59 -24.28 11.37
N ILE A 138 6.40 -23.55 10.60
CA ILE A 138 7.86 -23.47 10.81
C ILE A 138 8.17 -22.80 12.15
N GLY A 139 7.54 -21.64 12.44
CA GLY A 139 7.79 -20.90 13.67
C GLY A 139 7.50 -21.71 14.94
N PHE A 140 6.40 -22.47 14.96
CA PHE A 140 6.06 -23.33 16.09
C PHE A 140 6.83 -24.66 16.11
N GLY A 141 7.13 -25.23 14.94
CA GLY A 141 7.91 -26.47 14.84
C GLY A 141 9.32 -26.31 15.39
N MET A 142 9.94 -25.14 15.16
CA MET A 142 11.24 -24.81 15.73
C MET A 142 11.23 -24.69 17.27
N LYS A 143 10.07 -24.33 17.87
CA LYS A 143 9.93 -24.18 19.32
C LYS A 143 9.45 -25.44 20.04
N MET A 144 8.57 -26.23 19.41
CA MET A 144 8.09 -27.50 19.96
C MET A 144 9.13 -28.63 19.87
N GLY A 145 9.99 -28.62 18.84
CA GLY A 145 11.13 -29.53 18.72
C GLY A 145 10.78 -31.02 18.55
N THR A 146 9.50 -31.39 18.40
CA THR A 146 9.07 -32.78 18.26
C THR A 146 9.00 -33.22 16.78
N PRO A 147 9.64 -34.32 16.37
CA PRO A 147 9.57 -34.83 14.99
C PRO A 147 8.14 -35.14 14.51
N LEU A 148 7.29 -35.65 15.41
CA LEU A 148 5.88 -35.96 15.13
C LEU A 148 5.07 -34.72 14.74
N TYR A 149 5.37 -33.54 15.29
CA TYR A 149 4.68 -32.30 14.94
C TYR A 149 4.79 -31.98 13.44
N TRP A 150 5.96 -32.21 12.84
CA TRP A 150 6.19 -31.96 11.42
C TRP A 150 5.34 -32.86 10.54
N VAL A 151 5.20 -34.14 10.92
CA VAL A 151 4.36 -35.11 10.20
C VAL A 151 2.88 -34.70 10.27
N TYR A 152 2.38 -34.42 11.48
CA TYR A 152 0.98 -34.05 11.70
C TYR A 152 0.63 -32.74 10.97
N SER A 153 1.52 -31.75 11.05
CA SER A 153 1.35 -30.45 10.40
C SER A 153 1.40 -30.55 8.88
N LEU A 154 2.24 -31.44 8.31
CA LEU A 154 2.29 -31.69 6.86
C LEU A 154 1.01 -32.35 6.35
N VAL A 155 0.45 -33.31 7.10
CA VAL A 155 -0.84 -33.94 6.75
C VAL A 155 -1.97 -32.91 6.81
N ILE A 156 -2.02 -32.09 7.86
CA ILE A 156 -3.01 -31.03 7.98
C ILE A 156 -2.87 -30.04 6.82
N TYR A 157 -1.65 -29.61 6.47
CA TYR A 157 -1.41 -28.73 5.34
C TYR A 157 -1.92 -29.29 4.01
N ILE A 158 -1.82 -30.60 3.79
CA ILE A 158 -2.34 -31.22 2.56
C ILE A 158 -3.88 -31.28 2.56
N VAL A 159 -4.50 -31.53 3.72
CA VAL A 159 -5.95 -31.78 3.77
C VAL A 159 -6.77 -30.51 4.02
N LEU A 160 -6.19 -29.50 4.68
CA LEU A 160 -6.86 -28.27 5.07
C LEU A 160 -7.55 -27.51 3.92
N PRO A 161 -6.98 -27.36 2.70
CA PRO A 161 -7.63 -26.57 1.67
C PRO A 161 -8.84 -27.26 1.06
N VAL A 162 -8.96 -28.59 1.19
CA VAL A 162 -10.08 -29.38 0.63
C VAL A 162 -11.43 -28.81 1.06
N ILE A 163 -11.60 -28.52 2.35
CA ILE A 163 -12.86 -28.05 2.92
C ILE A 163 -13.22 -26.65 2.39
N PRO A 164 -12.34 -25.62 2.48
CA PRO A 164 -12.53 -24.34 1.80
C PRO A 164 -12.90 -24.47 0.32
N THR A 165 -12.24 -25.34 -0.45
CA THR A 165 -12.56 -25.50 -1.88
C THR A 165 -13.94 -26.11 -2.08
N VAL A 166 -14.34 -27.09 -1.26
CA VAL A 166 -15.68 -27.69 -1.31
C VAL A 166 -16.73 -26.64 -1.00
N ILE A 167 -16.55 -25.85 0.07
CA ILE A 167 -17.49 -24.78 0.45
C ILE A 167 -17.62 -23.76 -0.69
N CYS A 168 -16.50 -23.27 -1.24
CA CYS A 168 -16.51 -22.36 -2.40
C CYS A 168 -17.26 -22.96 -3.59
N SER A 169 -17.02 -24.25 -3.86
CA SER A 169 -17.62 -24.95 -5.00
C SER A 169 -19.12 -25.12 -4.82
N LEU A 170 -19.58 -25.56 -3.65
CA LEU A 170 -21.00 -25.69 -3.32
C LEU A 170 -21.71 -24.35 -3.40
N ILE A 171 -21.16 -23.30 -2.78
CA ILE A 171 -21.71 -21.95 -2.85
C ILE A 171 -21.78 -21.49 -4.30
N SER A 172 -20.73 -21.69 -5.10
CA SER A 172 -20.73 -21.29 -6.51
C SER A 172 -21.80 -22.00 -7.33
N ILE A 173 -22.01 -23.30 -7.11
CA ILE A 173 -23.03 -24.09 -7.82
C ILE A 173 -24.43 -23.60 -7.45
N VAL A 174 -24.71 -23.38 -6.17
CA VAL A 174 -26.02 -22.90 -5.72
C VAL A 174 -26.31 -21.49 -6.25
N ILE A 175 -25.35 -20.56 -6.14
CA ILE A 175 -25.49 -19.19 -6.64
C ILE A 175 -25.79 -19.17 -8.13
N MET A 176 -25.08 -19.98 -8.92
CA MET A 176 -25.19 -19.98 -10.38
C MET A 176 -26.38 -20.79 -10.88
N ALA A 177 -26.83 -21.81 -10.15
CA ALA A 177 -27.99 -22.61 -10.52
C ALA A 177 -29.32 -21.88 -10.36
N PHE A 178 -29.44 -20.99 -9.35
CA PHE A 178 -30.74 -20.41 -8.95
C PHE A 178 -30.92 -18.91 -9.23
N SER A 179 -29.90 -18.20 -9.73
CA SER A 179 -29.97 -16.74 -9.84
C SER A 179 -29.84 -16.21 -11.26
N LYS A 180 -30.98 -15.80 -11.84
CA LYS A 180 -31.01 -14.93 -13.04
C LYS A 180 -30.32 -13.57 -12.79
N PHE A 181 -30.18 -13.17 -11.53
CA PHE A 181 -29.55 -11.91 -11.12
C PHE A 181 -28.01 -11.94 -11.25
N PHE A 182 -27.39 -13.13 -11.08
CA PHE A 182 -25.94 -13.34 -11.26
C PHE A 182 -25.53 -13.67 -12.70
N ARG A 183 -26.48 -13.70 -13.64
CA ARG A 183 -26.26 -13.97 -15.08
C ARG A 183 -25.30 -12.99 -15.75
N ASN A 184 -25.18 -11.77 -15.21
CA ASN A 184 -24.22 -10.79 -15.71
C ASN A 184 -22.87 -10.92 -14.97
N LYS A 185 -21.87 -11.47 -15.67
CA LYS A 185 -20.46 -11.61 -15.23
C LYS A 185 -19.92 -10.34 -14.57
N ASP A 186 -20.28 -9.18 -15.12
CA ASP A 186 -19.83 -7.88 -14.66
C ASP A 186 -20.48 -7.43 -13.35
N ARG A 187 -21.78 -7.69 -13.16
CA ARG A 187 -22.48 -7.41 -11.90
C ARG A 187 -22.01 -8.33 -10.78
N LEU A 188 -21.76 -9.60 -11.10
CA LEU A 188 -21.24 -10.56 -10.13
C LEU A 188 -19.87 -10.14 -9.64
N LYS A 189 -18.96 -9.71 -10.54
CA LYS A 189 -17.66 -9.14 -10.15
C LYS A 189 -17.81 -7.99 -9.14
N ILE A 190 -18.74 -7.06 -9.37
CA ILE A 190 -18.98 -5.91 -8.48
C ILE A 190 -19.46 -6.36 -7.10
N ILE A 191 -20.53 -7.16 -7.06
CA ILE A 191 -21.15 -7.62 -5.80
C ILE A 191 -20.15 -8.42 -4.99
N ALA A 192 -19.49 -9.38 -5.64
CA ALA A 192 -18.53 -10.23 -4.97
C ALA A 192 -17.34 -9.41 -4.47
N GLY A 193 -16.83 -8.44 -5.26
CA GLY A 193 -15.75 -7.55 -4.82
C GLY A 193 -16.13 -6.69 -3.61
N ILE A 194 -17.34 -6.13 -3.56
CA ILE A 194 -17.85 -5.39 -2.40
C ILE A 194 -17.97 -6.31 -1.18
N LEU A 195 -18.56 -7.51 -1.35
CA LEU A 195 -18.71 -8.49 -0.27
C LEU A 195 -17.37 -8.91 0.31
N ALA A 196 -16.36 -9.18 -0.52
CA ALA A 196 -15.03 -9.53 -0.03
C ALA A 196 -14.38 -8.40 0.76
N ILE A 197 -14.56 -7.14 0.34
CA ILE A 197 -14.05 -6.00 1.09
C ILE A 197 -14.78 -5.91 2.44
N VAL A 198 -16.12 -5.85 2.46
CA VAL A 198 -16.91 -5.76 3.70
C VAL A 198 -16.58 -6.91 4.65
N PHE A 199 -16.43 -8.11 4.13
CA PHE A 199 -16.07 -9.28 4.92
C PHE A 199 -14.63 -9.21 5.44
N SER A 200 -13.67 -8.79 4.62
CA SER A 200 -12.27 -8.58 5.06
C SER A 200 -12.20 -7.53 6.17
N ILE A 201 -13.01 -6.48 6.06
CA ILE A 201 -13.16 -5.43 7.07
C ILE A 201 -13.71 -6.01 8.37
N SER A 202 -14.83 -6.72 8.27
CA SER A 202 -15.50 -7.34 9.42
C SER A 202 -14.55 -8.31 10.12
N LEU A 203 -13.86 -9.15 9.36
CA LEU A 203 -12.88 -10.09 9.88
C LEU A 203 -11.72 -9.38 10.57
N SER A 204 -11.20 -8.29 9.98
CA SER A 204 -10.10 -7.52 10.58
C SER A 204 -10.52 -6.80 11.86
N ILE A 205 -11.76 -6.28 11.92
CA ILE A 205 -12.31 -5.67 13.14
C ILE A 205 -12.45 -6.73 14.22
N VAL A 206 -12.97 -7.91 13.88
CA VAL A 206 -13.09 -9.04 14.82
C VAL A 206 -11.70 -9.47 15.34
N ILE A 207 -10.72 -9.65 14.44
CA ILE A 207 -9.33 -9.99 14.83
C ILE A 207 -8.74 -8.92 15.75
N GLN A 208 -8.87 -7.63 15.42
CA GLN A 208 -8.33 -6.55 16.26
C GLN A 208 -9.05 -6.41 17.59
N TYR A 209 -10.38 -6.51 17.60
CA TYR A 209 -11.18 -6.53 18.82
C TYR A 209 -10.66 -7.61 19.77
N PHE A 210 -10.30 -8.80 19.25
CA PHE A 210 -9.69 -9.85 20.05
C PHE A 210 -8.19 -9.65 20.34
N SER A 211 -7.45 -8.92 19.50
CA SER A 211 -5.99 -8.76 19.61
C SER A 211 -5.55 -7.67 20.59
N GLY A 212 -6.23 -6.52 20.66
CA GLY A 212 -5.80 -5.42 21.54
C GLY A 212 -6.24 -5.56 23.00
N TYR A 213 -6.85 -6.68 23.40
CA TYR A 213 -7.04 -7.05 24.81
C TYR A 213 -5.80 -7.74 25.44
N SER A 214 -4.64 -7.68 24.78
CA SER A 214 -3.38 -8.26 25.27
C SER A 214 -2.75 -7.53 26.47
N GLY A 215 -3.31 -6.38 26.89
CA GLY A 215 -2.80 -5.60 28.04
C GLY A 215 -3.23 -6.10 29.42
N ASN A 216 -4.26 -6.95 29.54
CA ASN A 216 -4.73 -7.48 30.83
C ASN A 216 -4.91 -9.00 30.77
N SER A 217 -4.02 -9.70 31.48
CA SER A 217 -3.93 -11.18 31.58
C SER A 217 -5.24 -11.87 32.02
N THR A 218 -6.11 -11.17 32.75
CA THR A 218 -7.40 -11.68 33.26
C THR A 218 -8.54 -11.64 32.23
N ASN A 219 -8.47 -10.75 31.23
CA ASN A 219 -9.47 -10.64 30.16
C ASN A 219 -9.25 -11.68 29.05
N ILE A 220 -8.01 -12.15 28.87
CA ILE A 220 -7.65 -13.19 27.90
C ILE A 220 -8.33 -14.52 28.27
N LEU A 221 -8.42 -14.86 29.57
CA LEU A 221 -9.03 -16.10 30.07
C LEU A 221 -10.56 -16.10 29.99
N LYS A 222 -11.23 -14.98 30.30
CA LYS A 222 -12.70 -14.87 30.20
C LYS A 222 -13.17 -14.84 28.74
N ASN A 223 -12.41 -14.20 27.85
CA ASN A 223 -12.78 -14.07 26.44
C ASN A 223 -12.26 -15.21 25.55
N GLY A 224 -11.26 -15.99 25.99
CA GLY A 224 -10.86 -17.23 25.31
C GLY A 224 -12.02 -18.22 25.15
N LYS A 225 -12.97 -18.24 26.09
CA LYS A 225 -14.21 -19.04 25.98
C LYS A 225 -15.20 -18.50 24.94
N VAL A 226 -15.29 -17.19 24.75
CA VAL A 226 -16.15 -16.56 23.72
C VAL A 226 -15.52 -16.69 22.33
N VAL A 227 -14.19 -16.56 22.24
CA VAL A 227 -13.45 -16.82 21.01
C VAL A 227 -13.49 -18.30 20.63
N GLY A 228 -13.51 -19.22 21.61
CA GLY A 228 -13.76 -20.64 21.37
C GLY A 228 -15.13 -20.90 20.72
N LYS A 229 -16.15 -20.09 21.03
CA LYS A 229 -17.46 -20.15 20.34
C LYS A 229 -17.42 -19.64 18.91
N VAL A 230 -16.54 -18.69 18.59
CA VAL A 230 -16.33 -18.22 17.20
C VAL A 230 -15.44 -19.20 16.42
N SER A 231 -14.46 -19.82 17.07
CA SER A 231 -13.65 -20.92 16.50
C SER A 231 -14.50 -22.15 16.18
N ASN A 232 -15.52 -22.41 17.01
CA ASN A 232 -16.54 -23.43 16.72
C ASN A 232 -17.38 -23.15 15.47
N ALA A 233 -17.32 -21.95 14.87
CA ALA A 233 -17.97 -21.69 13.59
C ALA A 233 -17.36 -22.52 12.45
N PHE A 234 -16.06 -22.88 12.56
CA PHE A 234 -15.43 -23.89 11.71
C PHE A 234 -15.13 -25.13 12.55
N PHE A 235 -16.20 -25.89 12.85
CA PHE A 235 -16.13 -27.14 13.61
C PHE A 235 -15.04 -28.12 13.12
N ILE A 236 -14.68 -28.05 11.83
CA ILE A 236 -13.74 -28.99 11.22
C ILE A 236 -12.26 -28.62 11.51
N SER A 237 -11.92 -27.33 11.67
CA SER A 237 -10.57 -26.91 12.06
C SER A 237 -10.24 -27.24 13.51
N ASN A 238 -11.25 -27.48 14.35
CA ASN A 238 -11.05 -27.95 15.72
C ASN A 238 -10.43 -29.35 15.77
N PHE A 239 -10.84 -30.27 14.88
CA PHE A 239 -10.25 -31.62 14.84
C PHE A 239 -8.78 -31.60 14.40
N ALA A 240 -8.42 -30.69 13.48
CA ALA A 240 -7.02 -30.46 13.10
C ALA A 240 -6.19 -29.89 14.27
N SER A 241 -6.80 -29.01 15.08
CA SER A 241 -6.18 -28.48 16.30
C SER A 241 -5.99 -29.56 17.38
N ASP A 242 -7.01 -30.39 17.61
CA ASP A 242 -6.97 -31.49 18.59
C ASP A 242 -5.94 -32.56 18.22
N ALA A 243 -5.67 -32.74 16.92
CA ALA A 243 -4.61 -33.61 16.42
C ALA A 243 -3.21 -33.14 16.83
N ILE A 244 -2.95 -31.82 16.76
CA ILE A 244 -1.65 -31.23 17.16
C ILE A 244 -1.51 -31.17 18.68
N LYS A 245 -2.61 -30.97 19.41
CA LYS A 245 -2.58 -30.98 20.88
C LYS A 245 -2.15 -32.34 21.44
N ASN A 246 -2.74 -33.41 20.91
CA ASN A 246 -2.56 -34.76 21.42
C ASN A 246 -1.52 -35.54 20.62
N ILE A 247 -0.42 -34.91 20.19
CA ILE A 247 0.63 -35.55 19.37
C ILE A 247 1.16 -36.84 20.01
N ASN A 248 1.29 -36.87 21.34
CA ASN A 248 1.83 -38.01 22.08
C ASN A 248 0.76 -39.05 22.49
N SER A 249 -0.50 -38.88 22.10
CA SER A 249 -1.61 -39.77 22.46
C SER A 249 -2.29 -40.30 21.20
N GLY A 250 -2.81 -41.54 21.24
CA GLY A 250 -3.58 -42.12 20.13
C GLY A 250 -4.80 -41.27 19.71
N LYS A 251 -5.27 -40.37 20.60
CA LYS A 251 -6.29 -39.36 20.31
C LYS A 251 -5.88 -38.39 19.19
N GLY A 252 -4.59 -38.07 19.06
CA GLY A 252 -4.10 -37.19 17.99
C GLY A 252 -4.25 -37.83 16.61
N LEU A 253 -3.90 -39.12 16.49
CA LEU A 253 -4.06 -39.88 15.24
C LEU A 253 -5.54 -40.00 14.84
N LEU A 254 -6.41 -40.24 15.82
CA LEU A 254 -7.86 -40.27 15.61
C LEU A 254 -8.38 -38.92 15.08
N GLY A 255 -7.87 -37.80 15.59
CA GLY A 255 -8.19 -36.46 15.09
C GLY A 255 -7.88 -36.28 13.60
N ILE A 256 -6.71 -36.74 13.14
CA ILE A 256 -6.34 -36.70 11.71
C ILE A 256 -7.26 -37.59 10.87
N LEU A 257 -7.55 -38.81 11.33
CA LEU A 257 -8.40 -39.74 10.59
C LEU A 257 -9.82 -39.19 10.43
N VAL A 258 -10.39 -38.62 11.49
CA VAL A 258 -11.71 -37.96 11.45
C VAL A 258 -11.68 -36.76 10.50
N PHE A 259 -10.60 -35.96 10.51
CA PHE A 259 -10.44 -34.82 9.63
C PHE A 259 -10.39 -35.22 8.14
N ILE A 260 -9.65 -36.28 7.79
CA ILE A 260 -9.60 -36.83 6.44
C ILE A 260 -10.96 -37.39 6.02
N PHE A 261 -11.62 -38.13 6.91
CA PHE A 261 -12.91 -38.76 6.62
C PHE A 261 -14.01 -37.73 6.34
N ILE A 262 -14.11 -36.68 7.17
CA ILE A 262 -15.07 -35.58 6.95
C ILE A 262 -14.78 -34.86 5.62
N SER A 263 -13.51 -34.63 5.32
CA SER A 263 -13.10 -33.99 4.05
C SER A 263 -13.49 -34.84 2.84
N ALA A 264 -13.32 -36.16 2.91
CA ALA A 264 -13.72 -37.09 1.85
C ALA A 264 -15.24 -37.09 1.63
N ILE A 265 -16.04 -37.11 2.71
CA ILE A 265 -17.50 -37.00 2.62
C ILE A 265 -17.91 -35.68 1.96
N ALA A 266 -17.28 -34.57 2.34
CA ALA A 266 -17.57 -33.25 1.78
C ALA A 266 -17.33 -33.21 0.26
N VAL A 267 -16.23 -33.80 -0.22
CA VAL A 267 -15.95 -33.93 -1.66
C VAL A 267 -16.99 -34.81 -2.35
N GLY A 268 -17.41 -35.91 -1.72
CA GLY A 268 -18.47 -36.77 -2.25
C GLY A 268 -19.79 -36.03 -2.47
N ILE A 269 -20.25 -35.29 -1.46
CA ILE A 269 -21.47 -34.45 -1.54
C ILE A 269 -21.35 -33.42 -2.67
N PHE A 270 -20.19 -32.78 -2.79
CA PHE A 270 -19.93 -31.82 -3.86
C PHE A 270 -20.03 -32.43 -5.26
N LEU A 271 -19.43 -33.61 -5.50
CA LEU A 271 -19.48 -34.27 -6.80
C LEU A 271 -20.90 -34.72 -7.18
N LEU A 272 -21.71 -35.13 -6.21
CA LEU A 272 -23.13 -35.46 -6.44
C LEU A 272 -23.95 -34.23 -6.83
N MET A 273 -23.76 -33.10 -6.13
CA MET A 273 -24.45 -31.85 -6.48
C MET A 273 -24.00 -31.27 -7.83
N ALA A 274 -22.73 -31.46 -8.19
CA ALA A 274 -22.17 -31.06 -9.47
C ALA A 274 -22.90 -31.71 -10.65
N GLU A 275 -23.27 -32.98 -10.54
CA GLU A 275 -23.94 -33.72 -11.60
C GLU A 275 -25.32 -33.13 -11.96
N GLY A 276 -26.12 -32.74 -10.96
CA GLY A 276 -27.48 -32.26 -11.18
C GLY A 276 -27.62 -30.75 -11.46
N LEU A 277 -26.73 -29.92 -10.90
CA LEU A 277 -26.92 -28.45 -10.90
C LEU A 277 -25.95 -27.69 -11.82
N TYR A 278 -24.80 -28.28 -12.18
CA TYR A 278 -23.77 -27.55 -12.93
C TYR A 278 -24.26 -27.08 -14.31
N LEU A 279 -24.79 -28.01 -15.11
CA LEU A 279 -25.22 -27.72 -16.48
C LEU A 279 -26.32 -26.65 -16.52
N LYS A 280 -27.25 -26.68 -15.57
CA LYS A 280 -28.30 -25.65 -15.44
C LYS A 280 -27.70 -24.25 -15.25
N GLY A 281 -26.67 -24.12 -14.42
CA GLY A 281 -25.98 -22.85 -14.19
C GLY A 281 -25.20 -22.33 -15.40
N VAL A 282 -24.58 -23.24 -16.17
CA VAL A 282 -23.77 -22.85 -17.33
C VAL A 282 -24.63 -22.43 -18.53
N VAL A 283 -25.67 -23.21 -18.87
CA VAL A 283 -26.62 -22.87 -19.95
C VAL A 283 -27.33 -21.54 -19.67
N GLY A 284 -27.57 -21.25 -18.39
CA GLY A 284 -28.09 -19.97 -17.94
C GLY A 284 -27.21 -18.78 -18.34
N LEU A 285 -25.90 -18.90 -18.52
CA LEU A 285 -25.02 -17.76 -18.85
C LEU A 285 -24.99 -17.40 -20.33
N THR A 286 -25.05 -18.39 -21.22
CA THR A 286 -24.92 -18.20 -22.68
C THR A 286 -26.09 -17.44 -23.29
N GLU A 287 -27.24 -17.46 -22.62
CA GLU A 287 -28.50 -16.85 -23.06
C GLU A 287 -28.69 -15.38 -22.59
N SER A 288 -27.67 -14.71 -22.05
CA SER A 288 -27.81 -13.30 -21.64
C SER A 288 -27.80 -12.35 -22.85
N SER A 289 -28.88 -12.34 -23.61
CA SER A 289 -29.18 -11.31 -24.60
C SER A 289 -29.34 -9.97 -23.87
N SER A 290 -28.49 -8.98 -24.18
CA SER A 290 -28.69 -7.64 -23.67
C SER A 290 -30.04 -7.12 -24.19
N SER A 291 -30.97 -6.86 -23.29
CA SER A 291 -32.17 -6.06 -23.60
C SER A 291 -31.69 -4.65 -23.91
N GLY A 292 -31.38 -4.40 -25.19
CA GLY A 292 -31.04 -3.08 -25.69
C GLY A 292 -32.27 -2.20 -25.63
N LYS A 293 -32.43 -1.44 -24.55
CA LYS A 293 -33.47 -0.42 -24.47
C LYS A 293 -33.17 0.62 -25.55
N LYS A 294 -34.01 0.72 -26.59
CA LYS A 294 -33.92 1.80 -27.59
C LYS A 294 -34.16 3.12 -26.87
N LEU A 295 -33.16 4.01 -26.89
CA LEU A 295 -33.24 5.34 -26.28
C LEU A 295 -34.20 6.22 -27.09
N SER A 296 -35.02 7.00 -26.40
CA SER A 296 -35.95 7.95 -27.03
C SER A 296 -35.20 9.22 -27.49
N LEU A 297 -35.61 9.82 -28.61
CA LEU A 297 -35.06 11.07 -29.15
C LEU A 297 -35.04 12.21 -28.12
N GLY A 298 -36.00 12.25 -27.18
CA GLY A 298 -36.03 13.23 -26.08
C GLY A 298 -34.93 13.01 -25.03
N GLU A 299 -34.54 11.75 -24.78
CA GLU A 299 -33.43 11.42 -23.89
C GLU A 299 -32.07 11.78 -24.52
N VAL A 300 -31.97 11.72 -25.85
CA VAL A 300 -30.80 12.17 -26.62
C VAL A 300 -30.66 13.69 -26.54
N TYR A 301 -31.75 14.44 -26.75
CA TYR A 301 -31.73 15.91 -26.71
C TYR A 301 -31.39 16.45 -25.31
N ARG A 302 -31.91 15.83 -24.25
CA ARG A 302 -31.62 16.20 -22.86
C ARG A 302 -30.15 15.97 -22.48
N GLN A 303 -29.48 15.02 -23.13
CA GLN A 303 -28.04 14.80 -22.97
C GLN A 303 -27.17 15.78 -23.79
N SER A 304 -27.72 16.40 -24.83
CA SER A 304 -27.04 17.36 -25.72
C SER A 304 -26.99 18.79 -25.18
N ASN A 305 -27.55 19.05 -23.99
CA ASN A 305 -27.57 20.41 -23.43
C ASN A 305 -26.15 20.93 -23.13
N ARG A 306 -25.86 22.19 -23.48
CA ARG A 306 -24.50 22.80 -23.53
C ARG A 306 -23.76 22.69 -22.19
N LYS A 307 -22.92 21.65 -22.02
CA LYS A 307 -21.94 21.56 -20.93
C LYS A 307 -20.64 22.24 -21.35
N SER A 308 -19.98 22.92 -20.41
CA SER A 308 -18.59 23.38 -20.62
C SER A 308 -17.70 22.18 -21.01
N LYS A 309 -16.78 22.40 -21.96
CA LYS A 309 -15.89 21.36 -22.51
C LYS A 309 -15.19 20.55 -21.41
N LEU A 310 -14.69 21.23 -20.37
CA LEU A 310 -14.04 20.57 -19.21
C LEU A 310 -15.02 19.72 -18.40
N LYS A 311 -16.23 20.23 -18.12
CA LYS A 311 -17.26 19.51 -17.36
C LYS A 311 -17.74 18.27 -18.12
N ALA A 312 -17.84 18.35 -19.43
CA ALA A 312 -18.17 17.21 -20.29
C ALA A 312 -17.09 16.12 -20.21
N SER A 313 -15.80 16.48 -20.33
CA SER A 313 -14.69 15.54 -20.19
C SER A 313 -14.63 14.90 -18.80
N ILE A 314 -14.83 15.67 -17.73
CA ILE A 314 -14.88 15.15 -16.35
C ILE A 314 -16.02 14.14 -16.19
N LEU A 315 -17.21 14.46 -16.70
CA LEU A 315 -18.36 13.57 -16.61
C LEU A 315 -18.16 12.29 -17.44
N ASN A 316 -17.48 12.39 -18.58
CA ASN A 316 -17.15 11.23 -19.39
C ASN A 316 -16.24 10.25 -18.64
N GLU A 317 -15.21 10.76 -17.97
CA GLU A 317 -14.31 9.96 -17.12
C GLU A 317 -15.06 9.27 -15.97
N TRP A 318 -15.91 10.00 -15.25
CA TRP A 318 -16.73 9.40 -14.20
C TRP A 318 -17.66 8.32 -14.72
N ARG A 319 -18.29 8.53 -15.89
CA ARG A 319 -19.15 7.53 -16.52
C ARG A 319 -18.36 6.28 -16.90
N ASN A 320 -17.15 6.43 -17.44
CA ASN A 320 -16.28 5.30 -17.76
C ASN A 320 -15.94 4.48 -16.49
N LEU A 321 -15.61 5.17 -15.39
CA LEU A 321 -15.31 4.57 -14.10
C LEU A 321 -16.47 3.77 -13.49
N TYR A 322 -17.69 4.29 -13.56
CA TYR A 322 -18.87 3.61 -12.99
C TYR A 322 -19.45 2.53 -13.91
N ARG A 323 -19.38 2.72 -15.23
CA ARG A 323 -19.93 1.78 -16.21
C ARG A 323 -19.12 0.50 -16.29
N THR A 324 -17.82 0.58 -16.05
CA THR A 324 -16.90 -0.55 -16.17
C THR A 324 -16.59 -1.15 -14.79
N PRO A 325 -17.05 -2.38 -14.50
CA PRO A 325 -16.87 -3.05 -13.19
C PRO A 325 -15.44 -3.08 -12.68
N ALA A 326 -14.49 -3.38 -13.57
CA ALA A 326 -13.07 -3.46 -13.22
C ALA A 326 -12.56 -2.10 -12.71
N TYR A 327 -13.00 -1.00 -13.32
CA TYR A 327 -12.60 0.35 -12.93
C TYR A 327 -13.30 0.80 -11.65
N LEU A 328 -14.58 0.45 -11.49
CA LEU A 328 -15.32 0.70 -10.27
C LEU A 328 -14.66 0.02 -9.06
N LEU A 329 -14.36 -1.28 -9.19
CA LEU A 329 -13.77 -2.09 -8.13
C LEU A 329 -12.36 -1.63 -7.74
N ASN A 330 -11.52 -1.33 -8.73
CA ASN A 330 -10.11 -1.05 -8.47
C ASN A 330 -9.83 0.44 -8.25
N CYS A 331 -10.57 1.36 -8.87
CA CYS A 331 -10.33 2.79 -8.68
C CYS A 331 -11.24 3.37 -7.60
N VAL A 332 -12.56 3.30 -7.80
CA VAL A 332 -13.53 4.00 -6.93
C VAL A 332 -13.64 3.32 -5.57
N ILE A 333 -13.91 2.02 -5.57
CA ILE A 333 -14.18 1.25 -4.35
C ILE A 333 -12.93 1.18 -3.47
N VAL A 334 -11.74 1.01 -4.05
CA VAL A 334 -10.48 1.07 -3.29
C VAL A 334 -10.32 2.46 -2.65
N ALA A 335 -10.45 3.54 -3.41
CA ALA A 335 -10.32 4.89 -2.85
C ALA A 335 -11.30 5.14 -1.68
N VAL A 336 -12.58 4.77 -1.87
CA VAL A 336 -13.67 5.02 -0.91
C VAL A 336 -13.62 4.11 0.30
N ILE A 337 -13.30 2.81 0.15
CA ILE A 337 -13.44 1.84 1.23
C ILE A 337 -12.10 1.51 1.87
N PHE A 338 -11.05 1.25 1.08
CA PHE A 338 -9.76 0.81 1.61
C PHE A 338 -9.10 1.88 2.49
N THR A 339 -9.15 3.14 2.04
CA THR A 339 -8.54 4.27 2.76
C THR A 339 -9.10 4.46 4.17
N PRO A 340 -10.42 4.68 4.37
CA PRO A 340 -10.98 4.84 5.72
C PRO A 340 -10.93 3.55 6.54
N PHE A 341 -10.94 2.39 5.88
CA PHE A 341 -10.79 1.13 6.58
C PHE A 341 -9.40 1.00 7.21
N MET A 342 -8.33 1.27 6.45
CA MET A 342 -6.96 1.22 6.98
C MET A 342 -6.76 2.22 8.11
N THR A 343 -7.27 3.45 7.96
CA THR A 343 -7.21 4.42 9.07
C THR A 343 -8.07 3.99 10.25
N GLY A 344 -9.22 3.38 10.01
CA GLY A 344 -10.08 2.80 11.04
C GLY A 344 -9.38 1.70 11.85
N ILE A 345 -8.62 0.81 11.20
CA ILE A 345 -7.78 -0.22 11.86
C ILE A 345 -6.78 0.46 12.81
N PHE A 346 -5.98 1.39 12.29
CA PHE A 346 -4.97 2.08 13.10
C PHE A 346 -5.60 2.88 14.25
N ALA A 347 -6.72 3.55 13.98
CA ALA A 347 -7.40 4.37 14.96
C ALA A 347 -8.15 3.54 16.02
N PHE A 348 -8.70 2.39 15.64
CA PHE A 348 -9.28 1.42 16.57
C PHE A 348 -8.21 0.81 17.47
N SER A 349 -7.07 0.43 16.89
CA SER A 349 -5.89 -0.03 17.65
C SER A 349 -5.43 1.03 18.65
N TYR A 350 -5.42 2.31 18.24
CA TYR A 350 -5.14 3.44 19.12
C TYR A 350 -6.14 3.57 20.29
N TRP A 351 -7.44 3.52 19.98
CA TRP A 351 -8.50 3.60 20.99
C TRP A 351 -8.39 2.47 22.01
N GLN A 352 -8.01 1.27 21.57
CA GLN A 352 -7.88 0.10 22.42
C GLN A 352 -6.65 0.14 23.33
N MET A 353 -5.53 0.72 22.89
CA MET A 353 -4.32 0.88 23.71
C MET A 353 -4.48 1.94 24.83
N GLY A 354 -5.54 2.76 24.79
CA GLY A 354 -5.90 3.72 25.85
C GLY A 354 -4.93 4.89 26.05
N SER A 355 -3.73 4.84 25.46
CA SER A 355 -2.75 5.93 25.45
C SER A 355 -1.83 5.82 24.24
N VAL A 356 -1.52 6.98 23.64
CA VAL A 356 -0.33 7.13 22.80
C VAL A 356 0.88 6.67 23.65
N PRO A 357 1.91 5.97 23.11
CA PRO A 357 3.19 5.90 23.80
C PRO A 357 3.56 7.32 24.25
N SER A 358 3.63 7.53 25.56
CA SER A 358 3.75 8.86 26.16
C SER A 358 4.84 9.66 25.46
N GLY A 359 4.47 10.78 24.82
CA GLY A 359 5.39 11.65 24.07
C GLY A 359 5.24 11.64 22.54
N PHE A 360 4.41 10.78 21.91
CA PHE A 360 4.25 10.82 20.45
C PHE A 360 3.33 11.96 19.96
N SER A 361 2.33 12.38 20.73
CA SER A 361 1.42 13.49 20.39
C SER A 361 2.07 14.87 20.55
N ASP A 362 2.96 14.99 21.54
CA ASP A 362 3.69 16.23 21.84
C ASP A 362 5.01 16.32 21.06
N ASN A 363 5.35 15.27 20.31
CA ASN A 363 6.53 15.29 19.45
C ASN A 363 6.27 16.17 18.22
N PRO A 364 7.15 17.15 17.92
CA PRO A 364 7.04 17.96 16.71
C PRO A 364 6.97 17.15 15.39
N LEU A 365 7.42 15.90 15.40
CA LEU A 365 7.38 14.98 14.26
C LEU A 365 6.02 14.33 14.01
N TYR A 366 5.10 14.42 14.98
CA TYR A 366 3.76 13.85 14.88
C TYR A 366 3.06 14.28 13.58
N ILE A 367 3.10 15.59 13.28
CA ILE A 367 2.45 16.15 12.10
C ILE A 367 3.05 15.59 10.80
N SER A 368 4.39 15.42 10.74
CA SER A 368 5.05 14.85 9.55
C SER A 368 4.61 13.41 9.30
N VAL A 369 4.61 12.59 10.35
CA VAL A 369 4.28 11.16 10.22
C VAL A 369 2.80 10.99 9.86
N VAL A 370 1.90 11.70 10.53
CA VAL A 370 0.46 11.61 10.27
C VAL A 370 0.11 12.10 8.87
N SER A 371 0.66 13.24 8.43
CA SER A 371 0.42 13.73 7.06
C SER A 371 1.02 12.82 6.01
N ALA A 372 2.23 12.28 6.21
CA ALA A 372 2.84 11.33 5.30
C ALA A 372 1.98 10.07 5.13
N ILE A 373 1.47 9.50 6.23
CA ILE A 373 0.59 8.32 6.20
C ILE A 373 -0.72 8.66 5.49
N ALA A 374 -1.39 9.76 5.88
CA ALA A 374 -2.67 10.16 5.30
C ALA A 374 -2.57 10.36 3.77
N ILE A 375 -1.52 11.05 3.32
CA ILE A 375 -1.32 11.29 1.88
C ILE A 375 -1.02 9.98 1.14
N ASN A 376 -0.14 9.12 1.65
CA ASN A 376 0.16 7.84 0.99
C ASN A 376 -1.06 6.92 0.91
N LEU A 377 -1.91 6.90 1.95
CA LEU A 377 -3.16 6.15 1.91
C LEU A 377 -4.14 6.71 0.87
N CYS A 378 -4.26 8.04 0.74
CA CYS A 378 -5.12 8.66 -0.25
C CYS A 378 -4.60 8.50 -1.69
N ILE A 379 -3.27 8.44 -1.88
CA ILE A 379 -2.61 8.22 -3.18
C ILE A 379 -2.79 6.79 -3.69
N PHE A 380 -3.19 5.85 -2.83
CA PHE A 380 -3.53 4.47 -3.22
C PHE A 380 -4.71 4.39 -4.22
N ASN A 381 -5.31 5.52 -4.56
CA ASN A 381 -6.24 5.66 -5.67
C ASN A 381 -5.57 5.40 -7.04
N LEU A 382 -6.00 4.31 -7.67
CA LEU A 382 -5.53 3.84 -8.97
C LEU A 382 -6.01 4.70 -10.16
N ALA A 383 -6.90 5.67 -9.97
CA ALA A 383 -7.57 6.36 -11.07
C ALA A 383 -6.67 7.26 -11.92
N ALA A 384 -5.77 8.03 -11.30
CA ALA A 384 -4.85 8.93 -11.98
C ALA A 384 -3.75 8.21 -12.78
N PRO A 385 -2.99 7.25 -12.20
CA PRO A 385 -1.90 6.54 -12.88
C PRO A 385 -2.34 5.57 -13.97
N THR A 386 -3.65 5.39 -14.17
CA THR A 386 -4.22 4.50 -15.18
C THR A 386 -5.20 5.23 -16.11
N SER A 387 -5.33 6.55 -15.96
CA SER A 387 -6.36 7.34 -16.64
C SER A 387 -6.34 7.27 -18.17
N ILE A 388 -5.19 7.06 -18.78
CA ILE A 388 -4.98 6.87 -20.23
C ILE A 388 -4.95 5.39 -20.58
N SER A 389 -4.28 4.57 -19.76
CA SER A 389 -4.25 3.12 -19.96
C SER A 389 -5.65 2.50 -20.01
N ARG A 390 -6.61 3.05 -19.26
CA ARG A 390 -8.04 2.65 -19.28
C ARG A 390 -8.77 2.92 -20.59
N GLU A 391 -8.28 3.83 -21.43
CA GLU A 391 -8.88 4.10 -22.75
C GLU A 391 -8.47 3.03 -23.78
N GLY A 392 -7.37 2.32 -23.53
CA GLY A 392 -6.94 1.19 -24.35
C GLY A 392 -6.84 1.53 -25.83
N LYS A 393 -7.37 0.64 -26.69
CA LYS A 393 -7.41 0.84 -28.14
C LYS A 393 -8.25 2.06 -28.56
N SER A 394 -9.17 2.55 -27.73
CA SER A 394 -9.99 3.73 -28.04
C SER A 394 -9.27 5.05 -27.78
N PHE A 395 -8.02 5.03 -27.32
CA PHE A 395 -7.21 6.23 -27.10
C PHE A 395 -7.11 7.14 -28.34
N PHE A 396 -7.08 6.56 -29.55
CA PHE A 396 -7.03 7.33 -30.79
C PHE A 396 -8.23 8.27 -30.96
N ILE A 397 -9.40 7.93 -30.39
CA ILE A 397 -10.62 8.72 -30.50
C ILE A 397 -10.43 10.11 -29.88
N GLY A 398 -9.59 10.22 -28.84
CA GLY A 398 -9.25 11.49 -28.19
C GLY A 398 -8.67 12.55 -29.14
N ARG A 399 -8.12 12.15 -30.29
CA ARG A 399 -7.61 13.06 -31.34
C ARG A 399 -8.70 13.74 -32.14
N TYR A 400 -9.77 12.98 -32.43
CA TYR A 400 -10.85 13.43 -33.32
C TYR A 400 -11.88 14.28 -32.57
N ILE A 401 -11.85 14.25 -31.23
CA ILE A 401 -12.73 15.07 -30.40
C ILE A 401 -12.27 16.54 -30.48
N PRO A 402 -13.16 17.51 -30.76
CA PRO A 402 -12.83 18.94 -30.88
C PRO A 402 -12.61 19.63 -29.51
N VAL A 403 -11.76 19.03 -28.67
CA VAL A 403 -11.40 19.49 -27.32
C VAL A 403 -9.89 19.49 -27.20
N SER A 404 -9.32 20.60 -26.70
CA SER A 404 -7.87 20.73 -26.56
C SER A 404 -7.27 19.64 -25.65
N TYR A 405 -6.08 19.15 -25.99
CA TYR A 405 -5.36 18.14 -25.19
C TYR A 405 -5.16 18.58 -23.73
N LYS A 406 -4.93 19.88 -23.50
CA LYS A 406 -4.84 20.46 -22.15
C LYS A 406 -6.11 20.19 -21.35
N THR A 407 -7.29 20.40 -21.95
CA THR A 407 -8.58 20.16 -21.28
C THR A 407 -8.81 18.68 -21.01
N GLN A 408 -8.43 17.79 -21.94
CA GLN A 408 -8.57 16.35 -21.76
C GLN A 408 -7.69 15.83 -20.60
N ILE A 409 -6.42 16.22 -20.57
CA ILE A 409 -5.49 15.85 -19.49
C ILE A 409 -5.94 16.44 -18.15
N MET A 410 -6.39 17.70 -18.14
CA MET A 410 -6.85 18.35 -16.91
C MET A 410 -8.10 17.68 -16.33
N ALA A 411 -9.01 17.20 -17.18
CA ALA A 411 -10.16 16.41 -16.72
C ALA A 411 -9.72 15.13 -15.98
N LYS A 412 -8.71 14.41 -16.50
CA LYS A 412 -8.15 13.20 -15.88
C LYS A 412 -7.53 13.50 -14.50
N VAL A 413 -6.73 14.56 -14.40
CA VAL A 413 -6.12 15.00 -13.13
C VAL A 413 -7.19 15.38 -12.11
N ILE A 414 -8.22 16.14 -12.52
CA ILE A 414 -9.31 16.57 -11.63
C ILE A 414 -10.06 15.37 -11.07
N VAL A 415 -10.40 14.37 -11.91
CA VAL A 415 -11.14 13.18 -11.45
C VAL A 415 -10.34 12.38 -10.42
N GLY A 416 -9.05 12.13 -10.67
CA GLY A 416 -8.18 11.44 -9.71
C GLY A 416 -8.02 12.22 -8.40
N THR A 417 -7.88 13.54 -8.50
CA THR A 417 -7.75 14.42 -7.33
C THR A 417 -9.03 14.47 -6.50
N LEU A 418 -10.21 14.61 -7.13
CA LEU A 418 -11.50 14.63 -6.44
C LEU A 418 -11.76 13.33 -5.66
N MET A 419 -11.46 12.18 -6.26
CA MET A 419 -11.56 10.89 -5.59
C MET A 419 -10.65 10.80 -4.36
N SER A 420 -9.42 11.30 -4.50
CA SER A 420 -8.43 11.26 -3.43
C SER A 420 -8.80 12.22 -2.29
N TYR A 421 -9.38 13.39 -2.60
CA TYR A 421 -9.93 14.31 -1.58
C TYR A 421 -11.14 13.73 -0.85
N PHE A 422 -12.03 13.04 -1.57
CA PHE A 422 -13.12 12.34 -0.93
C PHE A 422 -12.60 11.27 0.05
N SER A 423 -11.54 10.55 -0.35
CA SER A 423 -10.86 9.58 0.50
C SER A 423 -10.22 10.22 1.74
N LEU A 424 -9.63 11.42 1.59
CA LEU A 424 -9.07 12.20 2.69
C LEU A 424 -10.13 12.60 3.71
N ILE A 425 -11.32 13.03 3.27
CA ILE A 425 -12.42 13.39 4.17
C ILE A 425 -12.84 12.17 5.01
N LEU A 426 -12.98 11.00 4.38
CA LEU A 426 -13.32 9.75 5.09
C LEU A 426 -12.21 9.32 6.07
N CYS A 427 -10.95 9.47 5.67
CA CYS A 427 -9.79 9.24 6.53
C CYS A 427 -9.80 10.14 7.78
N LEU A 428 -10.13 11.41 7.62
CA LEU A 428 -10.19 12.36 8.73
C LEU A 428 -11.39 12.11 9.64
N LEU A 429 -12.55 11.74 9.07
CA LEU A 429 -13.74 11.39 9.84
C LEU A 429 -13.48 10.18 10.74
N THR A 430 -12.89 9.11 10.19
CA THR A 430 -12.50 7.93 10.97
C THR A 430 -11.48 8.26 12.06
N ALA A 431 -10.44 9.05 11.74
CA ALA A 431 -9.47 9.48 12.74
C ALA A 431 -10.08 10.35 13.85
N ALA A 432 -11.02 11.24 13.52
CA ALA A 432 -11.67 12.13 14.48
C ALA A 432 -12.51 11.35 15.53
N VAL A 433 -13.22 10.30 15.10
CA VAL A 433 -14.07 9.48 15.98
C VAL A 433 -13.23 8.75 17.04
N PHE A 434 -12.09 8.17 16.65
CA PHE A 434 -11.31 7.28 17.51
C PHE A 434 -10.15 7.97 18.25
N MET A 435 -9.53 9.00 17.65
CA MET A 435 -8.25 9.54 18.15
C MET A 435 -8.37 10.84 18.96
N LYS A 436 -9.57 11.45 19.08
CA LYS A 436 -9.80 12.74 19.78
C LYS A 436 -8.72 13.79 19.45
N LEU A 437 -8.49 14.03 18.16
CA LEU A 437 -7.43 14.94 17.71
C LEU A 437 -7.77 16.41 17.98
N LYS A 438 -6.75 17.20 18.36
CA LYS A 438 -6.88 18.66 18.48
C LYS A 438 -7.21 19.27 17.10
N LEU A 439 -8.20 20.16 17.06
CA LEU A 439 -8.71 20.74 15.81
C LEU A 439 -7.62 21.42 14.95
N ILE A 440 -6.65 22.07 15.60
CA ILE A 440 -5.51 22.72 14.94
C ILE A 440 -4.66 21.71 14.16
N THR A 441 -4.39 20.54 14.74
CA THR A 441 -3.59 19.49 14.10
C THR A 441 -4.31 18.91 12.88
N VAL A 442 -5.64 18.75 12.97
CA VAL A 442 -6.47 18.31 11.83
C VAL A 442 -6.41 19.32 10.69
N ALA A 443 -6.57 20.61 10.99
CA ALA A 443 -6.48 21.67 9.98
C ALA A 443 -5.10 21.68 9.29
N MET A 444 -4.02 21.55 10.05
CA MET A 444 -2.66 21.46 9.51
C MET A 444 -2.49 20.27 8.56
N VAL A 445 -2.97 19.09 8.94
CA VAL A 445 -2.91 17.89 8.10
C VAL A 445 -3.72 18.06 6.82
N VAL A 446 -4.90 18.69 6.87
CA VAL A 446 -5.72 18.98 5.69
C VAL A 446 -4.95 19.86 4.71
N PHE A 447 -4.40 20.99 5.15
CA PHE A 447 -3.70 21.92 4.26
C PHE A 447 -2.48 21.28 3.60
N ILE A 448 -1.67 20.51 4.35
CA ILE A 448 -0.54 19.77 3.78
C ILE A 448 -1.03 18.74 2.75
N SER A 449 -2.08 17.99 3.10
CA SER A 449 -2.56 16.87 2.28
C SER A 449 -3.20 17.30 0.97
N VAL A 450 -3.89 18.45 0.94
CA VAL A 450 -4.52 18.97 -0.28
C VAL A 450 -3.50 19.15 -1.41
N PHE A 451 -2.38 19.84 -1.14
CA PHE A 451 -1.33 20.04 -2.14
C PHE A 451 -0.58 18.76 -2.48
N GLY A 452 -0.29 17.92 -1.48
CA GLY A 452 0.40 16.65 -1.70
C GLY A 452 -0.40 15.70 -2.60
N ILE A 453 -1.70 15.56 -2.35
CA ILE A 453 -2.58 14.71 -3.15
C ILE A 453 -2.68 15.24 -4.60
N ALA A 454 -2.83 16.56 -4.78
CA ALA A 454 -2.88 17.16 -6.12
C ALA A 454 -1.56 16.95 -6.89
N ALA A 455 -0.41 17.07 -6.21
CA ALA A 455 0.91 16.85 -6.81
C ALA A 455 1.04 15.41 -7.34
N PHE A 456 0.74 14.41 -6.51
CA PHE A 456 0.92 13.02 -6.90
C PHE A 456 -0.12 12.53 -7.91
N ASN A 457 -1.36 13.03 -7.89
CA ASN A 457 -2.33 12.73 -8.96
C ASN A 457 -1.87 13.31 -10.31
N THR A 458 -1.29 14.51 -10.31
CA THR A 458 -0.71 15.12 -11.52
C THR A 458 0.48 14.29 -12.02
N PHE A 459 1.34 13.84 -11.10
CA PHE A 459 2.45 12.95 -11.41
C PHE A 459 2.00 11.57 -11.94
N GLY A 460 0.94 11.00 -11.38
CA GLY A 460 0.35 9.75 -11.84
C GLY A 460 -0.12 9.84 -13.29
N VAL A 461 -0.89 10.88 -13.63
CA VAL A 461 -1.31 11.12 -15.02
C VAL A 461 -0.10 11.34 -15.93
N PHE A 462 0.93 12.06 -15.45
CA PHE A 462 2.16 12.26 -16.21
C PHE A 462 2.86 10.93 -16.55
N ILE A 463 3.01 10.03 -15.57
CA ILE A 463 3.60 8.70 -15.82
C ILE A 463 2.76 7.94 -16.86
N ASP A 464 1.44 7.97 -16.73
CA ASP A 464 0.55 7.22 -17.62
C ASP A 464 0.54 7.76 -19.06
N ILE A 465 0.79 9.06 -19.27
CA ILE A 465 1.01 9.64 -20.62
C ILE A 465 2.29 9.07 -21.26
N TYR A 466 3.32 8.86 -20.45
CA TYR A 466 4.64 8.45 -20.94
C TYR A 466 4.78 6.94 -21.11
N PHE A 467 4.15 6.16 -20.24
CA PHE A 467 4.19 4.71 -20.27
C PHE A 467 2.76 4.11 -20.33
N PRO A 468 1.92 4.49 -21.31
CA PRO A 468 0.55 4.02 -21.36
C PRO A 468 0.50 2.53 -21.72
N LYS A 469 -0.31 1.75 -20.99
CA LYS A 469 -0.60 0.35 -21.30
C LYS A 469 -1.90 0.28 -22.09
N LEU A 470 -1.81 0.44 -23.42
CA LEU A 470 -2.97 0.51 -24.32
C LEU A 470 -3.48 -0.86 -24.79
N TYR A 471 -2.61 -1.87 -24.82
CA TYR A 471 -2.97 -3.23 -25.24
C TYR A 471 -3.25 -4.11 -24.03
N TRP A 472 -4.53 -4.41 -23.82
CA TRP A 472 -5.01 -5.33 -22.79
C TRP A 472 -6.27 -6.05 -23.31
N ASP A 473 -6.42 -7.32 -22.94
CA ASP A 473 -7.59 -8.14 -23.30
C ASP A 473 -8.71 -8.09 -22.25
N ASP A 474 -8.37 -7.67 -21.02
CA ASP A 474 -9.28 -7.54 -19.88
C ASP A 474 -9.02 -6.18 -19.20
N GLU A 475 -10.08 -5.44 -18.90
CA GLU A 475 -10.03 -4.12 -18.25
C GLU A 475 -9.29 -4.16 -16.91
N THR A 476 -9.29 -5.31 -16.22
CA THR A 476 -8.55 -5.49 -14.97
C THR A 476 -7.04 -5.43 -15.17
N LYS A 477 -6.52 -5.87 -16.33
CA LYS A 477 -5.08 -5.80 -16.66
C LYS A 477 -4.61 -4.36 -16.89
N ALA A 478 -5.51 -3.46 -17.31
CA ALA A 478 -5.23 -2.04 -17.50
C ALA A 478 -4.96 -1.31 -16.18
N VAL A 479 -5.52 -1.82 -15.07
CA VAL A 479 -5.40 -1.22 -13.74
C VAL A 479 -4.44 -2.00 -12.84
N LYS A 480 -4.70 -3.28 -12.56
CA LYS A 480 -3.93 -4.06 -11.57
C LYS A 480 -2.52 -4.40 -12.02
N GLN A 481 -2.33 -4.69 -13.31
CA GLN A 481 -1.04 -5.06 -13.87
C GLN A 481 -0.33 -3.88 -14.53
N ASN A 482 -0.69 -2.65 -14.15
CA ASN A 482 -0.05 -1.45 -14.64
C ASN A 482 1.06 -1.03 -13.66
N PHE A 483 2.30 -1.13 -14.13
CA PHE A 483 3.47 -0.81 -13.33
C PHE A 483 3.55 0.68 -12.95
N ASN A 484 2.86 1.56 -13.70
CA ASN A 484 2.79 3.00 -13.42
C ASN A 484 2.26 3.30 -12.02
N VAL A 485 1.31 2.50 -11.56
CA VAL A 485 0.74 2.59 -10.20
C VAL A 485 1.83 2.37 -9.16
N GLY A 486 2.58 1.27 -9.31
CA GLY A 486 3.67 0.91 -8.40
C GLY A 486 4.76 1.98 -8.37
N ILE A 487 5.10 2.56 -9.52
CA ILE A 487 6.05 3.69 -9.60
C ILE A 487 5.53 4.88 -8.79
N GLN A 488 4.28 5.31 -9.00
CA GLN A 488 3.71 6.44 -8.25
C GLN A 488 3.77 6.21 -6.74
N MET A 489 3.44 5.00 -6.29
CA MET A 489 3.44 4.64 -4.87
C MET A 489 4.85 4.59 -4.27
N LEU A 490 5.82 3.99 -4.95
CA LEU A 490 7.20 3.94 -4.46
C LEU A 490 7.82 5.34 -4.38
N VAL A 491 7.55 6.18 -5.38
CA VAL A 491 8.02 7.57 -5.40
C VAL A 491 7.36 8.37 -4.26
N SER A 492 6.08 8.18 -3.98
CA SER A 492 5.42 8.88 -2.86
C SER A 492 5.99 8.47 -1.51
N ILE A 493 6.19 7.16 -1.28
CA ILE A 493 6.78 6.65 -0.04
C ILE A 493 8.19 7.21 0.15
N PHE A 494 9.01 7.21 -0.91
CA PHE A 494 10.38 7.71 -0.84
C PHE A 494 10.43 9.22 -0.53
N ILE A 495 9.62 10.02 -1.24
CA ILE A 495 9.59 11.48 -1.06
C ILE A 495 9.11 11.86 0.35
N TYR A 496 7.98 11.30 0.82
CA TYR A 496 7.47 11.62 2.14
C TYR A 496 8.34 11.02 3.26
N GLY A 497 8.93 9.84 3.06
CA GLY A 497 9.91 9.26 3.97
C GLY A 497 11.14 10.17 4.13
N PHE A 498 11.64 10.71 3.02
CA PHE A 498 12.74 11.69 3.04
C PHE A 498 12.34 13.00 3.74
N MET A 499 11.13 13.51 3.51
CA MET A 499 10.63 14.71 4.20
C MET A 499 10.56 14.50 5.73
N VAL A 500 10.04 13.35 6.18
CA VAL A 500 10.01 12.98 7.60
C VAL A 500 11.43 12.88 8.17
N PHE A 501 12.36 12.29 7.43
CA PHE A 501 13.77 12.20 7.83
C PHE A 501 14.42 13.57 7.99
N VAL A 502 14.18 14.50 7.06
CA VAL A 502 14.68 15.88 7.15
C VAL A 502 14.09 16.59 8.37
N SER A 503 12.79 16.48 8.62
CA SER A 503 12.14 17.02 9.82
C SER A 503 12.77 16.47 11.11
N TYR A 504 13.08 15.16 11.15
CA TYR A 504 13.75 14.51 12.27
C TYR A 504 15.17 15.05 12.50
N ARG A 505 15.99 15.16 11.45
CA ARG A 505 17.39 15.62 11.58
C ARG A 505 17.47 17.07 12.02
N LEU A 506 16.59 17.92 11.49
CA LEU A 506 16.57 19.34 11.79
C LEU A 506 15.95 19.65 13.16
N LYS A 507 15.24 18.69 13.79
CA LYS A 507 14.51 18.89 15.06
C LYS A 507 13.61 20.14 14.98
N LEU A 508 12.84 20.24 13.89
CA LEU A 508 11.94 21.36 13.66
C LEU A 508 10.84 21.37 14.72
N ASP A 509 10.44 22.57 15.14
CA ASP A 509 9.25 22.75 15.98
C ASP A 509 7.97 22.50 15.17
N THR A 510 6.85 22.23 15.84
CA THR A 510 5.58 21.81 15.24
C THR A 510 5.12 22.75 14.11
N TYR A 511 5.18 24.06 14.34
CA TYR A 511 4.79 25.07 13.36
C TYR A 511 5.79 25.21 12.21
N SER A 512 7.09 25.17 12.50
CA SER A 512 8.14 25.19 11.46
C SER A 512 8.06 23.96 10.56
N ASN A 513 7.71 22.82 11.13
CA ASN A 513 7.51 21.57 10.41
C ASN A 513 6.29 21.62 9.50
N PHE A 514 5.18 22.21 9.97
CA PHE A 514 4.01 22.47 9.13
C PHE A 514 4.35 23.35 7.92
N ILE A 515 5.04 24.47 8.13
CA ILE A 515 5.43 25.39 7.04
C ILE A 515 6.36 24.68 6.04
N PHE A 516 7.36 23.96 6.53
CA PHE A 516 8.28 23.17 5.70
C PHE A 516 7.54 22.19 4.79
N LEU A 517 6.64 21.37 5.35
CA LEU A 517 5.88 20.40 4.59
C LEU A 517 4.94 21.07 3.59
N LEU A 518 4.29 22.17 3.96
CA LEU A 518 3.41 22.91 3.06
C LEU A 518 4.17 23.47 1.86
N THR A 519 5.32 24.13 2.09
CA THR A 519 6.18 24.67 1.03
C THR A 519 6.69 23.56 0.10
N CYS A 520 7.14 22.44 0.66
CA CYS A 520 7.51 21.24 -0.09
C CYS A 520 6.41 20.75 -1.04
N ASN A 521 5.19 20.61 -0.54
CA ASN A 521 4.07 20.10 -1.32
C ASN A 521 3.63 21.07 -2.42
N ILE A 522 3.64 22.37 -2.15
CA ILE A 522 3.35 23.40 -3.17
C ILE A 522 4.40 23.36 -4.29
N LEU A 523 5.69 23.27 -3.94
CA LEU A 523 6.76 23.21 -4.93
C LEU A 523 6.69 21.93 -5.77
N LEU A 524 6.39 20.78 -5.16
CA LEU A 524 6.15 19.54 -5.89
C LEU A 524 4.95 19.66 -6.83
N PHE A 525 3.84 20.23 -6.37
CA PHE A 525 2.66 20.45 -7.20
C PHE A 525 2.96 21.32 -8.41
N VAL A 526 3.61 22.47 -8.21
CA VAL A 526 4.00 23.37 -9.31
C VAL A 526 4.96 22.68 -10.27
N SER A 527 5.96 21.95 -9.76
CA SER A 527 6.95 21.25 -10.57
C SER A 527 6.31 20.17 -11.45
N PHE A 528 5.43 19.34 -10.88
CA PHE A 528 4.70 18.32 -11.63
C PHE A 528 3.68 18.91 -12.60
N ALA A 529 3.00 20.00 -12.25
CA ALA A 529 2.09 20.70 -13.15
C ALA A 529 2.84 21.29 -14.37
N VAL A 530 4.01 21.90 -14.17
CA VAL A 530 4.85 22.42 -15.25
C VAL A 530 5.35 21.28 -16.15
N LEU A 531 5.80 20.16 -15.57
CA LEU A 531 6.21 18.98 -16.33
C LEU A 531 5.05 18.43 -17.18
N LEU A 532 3.86 18.30 -16.60
CA LEU A 532 2.69 17.80 -17.30
C LEU A 532 2.22 18.73 -18.43
N LEU A 533 2.22 20.05 -18.20
CA LEU A 533 1.82 21.01 -19.24
C LEU A 533 2.84 21.15 -20.37
N LYS A 534 4.15 21.15 -20.07
CA LYS A 534 5.19 21.31 -21.11
C LYS A 534 5.48 20.02 -21.86
N ASN A 535 5.66 18.93 -21.12
CA ASN A 535 6.16 17.66 -21.67
C ASN A 535 5.01 16.67 -21.88
N GLY A 536 4.05 16.62 -20.95
CA GLY A 536 2.87 15.75 -21.05
C GLY A 536 1.98 16.09 -22.25
N ILE A 537 1.71 17.37 -22.54
CA ILE A 537 0.90 17.76 -23.71
C ILE A 537 1.56 17.34 -25.04
N LYS A 538 2.87 17.56 -25.16
CA LYS A 538 3.63 17.15 -26.36
C LYS A 538 3.60 15.64 -26.54
N GLN A 539 3.82 14.91 -25.45
CA GLN A 539 3.82 13.45 -25.49
C GLN A 539 2.43 12.89 -25.75
N PHE A 540 1.36 13.48 -25.22
CA PHE A 540 -0.01 13.05 -25.47
C PHE A 540 -0.37 13.12 -26.96
N ALA A 541 0.12 14.13 -27.68
CA ALA A 541 -0.06 14.23 -29.13
C ALA A 541 0.71 13.14 -29.90
N VAL A 542 1.91 12.76 -29.42
CA VAL A 542 2.79 11.75 -30.05
C VAL A 542 2.41 10.32 -29.66
N SER A 543 1.98 10.08 -28.42
CA SER A 543 1.71 8.75 -27.87
C SER A 543 0.53 8.07 -28.56
N SER A 544 -0.36 8.84 -29.16
CA SER A 544 -1.45 8.33 -29.98
C SER A 544 -1.00 7.81 -31.37
N ASN A 545 0.27 7.99 -31.76
CA ASN A 545 0.86 7.33 -32.95
C ASN A 545 1.35 5.90 -32.66
N TYR A 546 1.44 5.46 -31.39
CA TYR A 546 1.90 4.09 -31.06
C TYR A 546 0.98 2.99 -31.61
N ILE A 547 -0.22 3.34 -32.08
CA ILE A 547 -1.17 2.40 -32.69
C ILE A 547 -0.81 2.12 -34.17
N GLU A 548 0.02 2.94 -34.82
CA GLU A 548 0.37 2.81 -36.25
C GLU A 548 1.63 1.98 -36.56
N GLY A 549 2.21 1.27 -35.58
CA GLY A 549 3.17 0.20 -35.87
C GLY A 549 4.61 0.62 -36.24
N GLU A 550 4.97 1.90 -36.12
CA GLU A 550 6.37 2.36 -36.27
C GLU A 550 6.97 2.75 -34.92
N GLY A 551 7.61 1.79 -34.24
CA GLY A 551 8.35 2.05 -32.99
C GLY A 551 9.63 1.24 -32.94
N ASP A 552 10.76 1.86 -33.26
CA ASP A 552 12.10 1.31 -33.03
C ASP A 552 12.34 1.21 -31.50
N GLU A 553 12.27 -0.02 -30.96
CA GLU A 553 12.39 -0.33 -29.52
C GLU A 553 13.59 0.37 -28.84
N ASN A 554 14.69 0.59 -29.57
CA ASN A 554 15.89 1.22 -29.02
C ASN A 554 15.76 2.74 -28.88
N LYS A 555 15.04 3.40 -29.79
CA LYS A 555 14.72 4.83 -29.65
C LYS A 555 13.76 5.08 -28.49
N ASP A 556 12.78 4.20 -28.30
CA ASP A 556 11.84 4.28 -27.18
C ASP A 556 12.52 4.09 -25.82
N LYS A 557 13.44 3.11 -25.71
CA LYS A 557 14.25 2.91 -24.50
C LYS A 557 15.09 4.15 -24.15
N LYS A 558 15.83 4.71 -25.11
CA LYS A 558 16.65 5.94 -24.88
C LYS A 558 15.79 7.14 -24.48
N LYS A 559 14.62 7.32 -25.09
CA LYS A 559 13.67 8.39 -24.75
C LYS A 559 13.20 8.24 -23.30
N ASN A 560 12.80 7.02 -22.91
CA ASN A 560 12.33 6.70 -21.55
C ASN A 560 13.39 7.00 -20.48
N TYR A 561 14.67 6.67 -20.70
CA TYR A 561 15.75 7.02 -19.77
C TYR A 561 15.93 8.53 -19.58
N LYS A 562 15.80 9.32 -20.66
CA LYS A 562 15.91 10.79 -20.59
C LYS A 562 14.81 11.39 -19.72
N ILE A 563 13.59 10.86 -19.82
CA ILE A 563 12.43 11.34 -19.05
C ILE A 563 12.55 10.94 -17.58
N ILE A 564 12.96 9.69 -17.29
CA ILE A 564 13.22 9.24 -15.92
C ILE A 564 14.28 10.14 -15.26
N ARG A 565 15.35 10.50 -15.99
CA ARG A 565 16.33 11.49 -15.50
C ARG A 565 15.69 12.85 -15.19
N VAL A 566 14.84 13.38 -16.07
CA VAL A 566 14.15 14.67 -15.84
C VAL A 566 13.25 14.60 -14.61
N ILE A 567 12.53 13.50 -14.39
CA ILE A 567 11.71 13.30 -13.19
C ILE A 567 12.59 13.30 -11.93
N ILE A 568 13.65 12.49 -11.91
CA ILE A 568 14.56 12.37 -10.76
C ILE A 568 15.20 13.73 -10.45
N ILE A 569 15.69 14.42 -11.47
CA ILE A 569 16.31 15.75 -11.33
C ILE A 569 15.29 16.76 -10.79
N THR A 570 14.06 16.74 -11.30
CA THR A 570 13.01 17.67 -10.84
C THR A 570 12.66 17.42 -9.38
N ILE A 571 12.44 16.16 -8.99
CA ILE A 571 12.17 15.77 -7.61
C ILE A 571 13.34 16.19 -6.71
N PHE A 572 14.57 15.91 -7.12
CA PHE A 572 15.77 16.24 -6.35
C PHE A 572 15.91 17.76 -6.18
N ILE A 573 15.73 18.54 -7.24
CA ILE A 573 15.79 20.02 -7.18
C ILE A 573 14.70 20.57 -6.26
N SER A 574 13.45 20.09 -6.38
CA SER A 574 12.36 20.55 -5.53
C SER A 574 12.64 20.27 -4.06
N ILE A 575 13.13 19.08 -3.73
CA ILE A 575 13.45 18.68 -2.36
C ILE A 575 14.69 19.44 -1.83
N PHE A 576 15.74 19.54 -2.65
CA PHE A 576 16.99 20.21 -2.28
C PHE A 576 16.79 21.72 -2.08
N ALA A 577 15.99 22.37 -2.91
CA ALA A 577 15.65 23.78 -2.76
C ALA A 577 14.97 24.05 -1.41
N VAL A 578 14.10 23.15 -0.96
CA VAL A 578 13.43 23.31 0.33
C VAL A 578 14.37 22.98 1.48
N PHE A 579 15.19 21.92 1.35
CA PHE A 579 16.25 21.64 2.33
C PHE A 579 17.15 22.86 2.55
N MET A 580 17.61 23.50 1.48
CA MET A 580 18.44 24.70 1.56
C MET A 580 17.70 25.90 2.18
N LEU A 581 16.40 26.05 1.89
CA LEU A 581 15.58 27.10 2.52
C LEU A 581 15.42 26.88 4.03
N VAL A 582 15.26 25.64 4.49
CA VAL A 582 15.17 25.36 5.93
C VAL A 582 16.52 25.54 6.61
N GLU A 583 17.60 25.05 6.01
CA GLU A 583 18.96 25.30 6.52
C GLU A 583 19.22 26.81 6.67
N LYS A 584 18.79 27.62 5.69
CA LYS A 584 18.90 29.08 5.75
C LYS A 584 18.04 29.71 6.86
N THR A 585 16.82 29.23 7.10
CA THR A 585 15.87 29.86 8.04
C THR A 585 15.96 29.39 9.48
N THR A 586 16.58 28.23 9.74
CA THR A 586 16.72 27.70 11.11
C THR A 586 17.52 28.66 11.97
N GLU A 587 17.13 28.97 13.20
CA GLU A 587 17.96 29.84 14.07
C GLU A 587 19.01 29.07 14.89
N ALA A 588 20.12 29.72 15.26
CA ALA A 588 21.12 29.13 16.15
C ALA A 588 20.62 29.08 17.61
N LYS A 589 20.31 27.89 18.13
CA LYS A 589 19.94 27.72 19.54
C LYS A 589 21.19 27.40 20.36
N ILE A 590 21.41 28.19 21.41
CA ILE A 590 22.45 27.92 22.41
C ILE A 590 21.77 27.42 23.68
N VAL A 591 22.22 26.28 24.18
CA VAL A 591 21.87 25.76 25.50
C VAL A 591 23.14 25.77 26.34
N ILE A 592 23.11 26.54 27.44
CA ILE A 592 24.25 26.62 28.36
C ILE A 592 23.93 25.80 29.59
N SER A 593 24.78 24.82 29.89
CA SER A 593 24.76 23.97 31.09
C SER A 593 25.94 24.35 32.01
N PRO A 594 25.95 23.95 33.29
CA PRO A 594 26.93 24.44 34.29
C PRO A 594 28.40 24.27 33.89
N ASN A 595 28.75 23.24 33.11
CA ASN A 595 30.14 23.00 32.65
C ASN A 595 30.33 23.12 31.13
N LYS A 596 29.24 23.17 30.35
CA LYS A 596 29.29 23.00 28.89
C LYS A 596 28.28 23.88 28.16
N ALA A 597 28.66 24.37 26.99
CA ALA A 597 27.76 25.06 26.08
C ALA A 597 27.55 24.22 24.82
N TYR A 598 26.29 24.09 24.40
CA TYR A 598 25.88 23.40 23.18
C TYR A 598 25.20 24.39 22.24
N ILE A 599 25.69 24.48 21.01
CA ILE A 599 25.12 25.31 19.95
C ILE A 599 24.62 24.38 18.87
N LYS A 600 23.37 24.56 18.45
CA LYS A 600 22.80 23.88 17.28
C LYS A 600 22.16 24.89 16.34
N SER A 601 22.47 24.79 15.05
CA SER A 601 21.83 25.55 13.99
C SER A 601 21.77 24.71 12.71
N GLY A 602 20.56 24.41 12.25
CA GLY A 602 20.36 23.46 11.15
C GLY A 602 20.89 22.06 11.49
N MET A 603 21.62 21.46 10.55
CA MET A 603 22.34 20.20 10.74
C MET A 603 23.62 20.33 11.59
N GLU A 604 24.16 21.53 11.74
CA GLU A 604 25.43 21.75 12.42
C GLU A 604 25.24 21.95 13.93
N SER A 605 26.09 21.28 14.71
CA SER A 605 26.14 21.48 16.16
C SER A 605 27.56 21.44 16.69
N THR A 606 27.84 22.28 17.67
CA THR A 606 29.13 22.37 18.35
C THR A 606 28.90 22.31 19.85
N GLU A 607 29.68 21.50 20.54
CA GLU A 607 29.75 21.45 22.00
C GLU A 607 31.14 21.91 22.43
N PHE A 608 31.23 22.75 23.46
CA PHE A 608 32.50 23.15 24.07
C PHE A 608 32.36 23.32 25.58
N ASN A 609 33.43 23.08 26.34
CA ASN A 609 33.42 23.31 27.78
C ASN A 609 33.61 24.80 28.09
N LEU A 610 32.94 25.29 29.14
CA LEU A 610 33.07 26.68 29.57
C LEU A 610 34.49 26.98 30.12
N LYS A 611 35.17 25.98 30.70
CA LYS A 611 36.55 26.08 31.21
C LYS A 611 37.61 26.28 30.12
N ASP A 612 37.27 25.99 28.85
CA ASP A 612 38.19 26.12 27.73
C ASP A 612 38.12 27.52 27.09
N ILE A 613 37.22 28.39 27.56
CA ILE A 613 37.09 29.76 27.11
C ILE A 613 38.28 30.58 27.64
N THR A 614 39.03 31.20 26.74
CA THR A 614 40.16 32.09 27.07
C THR A 614 39.79 33.57 26.97
N LYS A 615 38.84 33.91 26.10
CA LYS A 615 38.37 35.30 25.91
C LYS A 615 37.00 35.32 25.25
N VAL A 616 36.13 36.22 25.71
CA VAL A 616 34.83 36.50 25.07
C VAL A 616 34.73 38.00 24.79
N TYR A 617 34.47 38.39 23.54
CA TYR A 617 34.35 39.81 23.15
C TYR A 617 33.37 39.98 21.98
N ILE A 618 32.89 41.21 21.77
CA ILE A 618 32.04 41.56 20.63
C ILE A 618 32.85 42.36 19.60
N LYS A 619 32.64 42.08 18.31
CA LYS A 619 33.04 42.99 17.21
C LYS A 619 31.84 43.29 16.31
N SER A 620 31.95 44.35 15.51
CA SER A 620 30.94 44.78 14.54
C SER A 620 31.08 44.12 13.16
N THR A 621 32.19 43.42 12.90
CA THR A 621 32.49 42.81 11.61
C THR A 621 33.09 41.41 11.78
N ILE A 622 32.97 40.60 10.73
CA ILE A 622 33.62 39.30 10.61
C ILE A 622 34.70 39.34 9.51
N PRO A 623 35.94 38.89 9.78
CA PRO A 623 36.96 38.77 8.75
C PRO A 623 36.54 37.80 7.64
N HIS A 624 37.25 37.89 6.52
CA HIS A 624 37.04 36.97 5.42
C HIS A 624 37.24 35.52 5.91
N SER A 625 36.37 34.63 5.44
CA SER A 625 36.21 33.28 5.95
C SER A 625 35.88 32.32 4.84
N SER A 626 36.63 31.22 4.76
CA SER A 626 36.43 30.14 3.79
C SER A 626 35.80 28.93 4.49
N LYS A 627 34.80 28.34 3.82
CA LYS A 627 34.05 27.21 4.38
C LYS A 627 34.90 25.94 4.33
N VAL A 628 35.04 25.27 5.47
CA VAL A 628 35.69 23.95 5.56
C VAL A 628 34.63 22.85 5.58
N MET A 629 33.60 22.98 6.43
CA MET A 629 32.49 22.03 6.54
C MET A 629 31.25 22.74 7.06
N GLY A 630 30.08 22.45 6.49
CA GLY A 630 28.79 23.00 6.93
C GLY A 630 28.08 23.85 5.87
N PHE A 631 27.25 24.79 6.32
CA PHE A 631 26.42 25.64 5.48
C PHE A 631 27.00 27.05 5.34
N GLY A 632 26.99 27.60 4.12
CA GLY A 632 27.41 28.97 3.86
C GLY A 632 26.73 29.49 2.60
N TRP A 633 25.83 30.47 2.75
CA TRP A 633 25.13 31.11 1.64
C TRP A 633 24.81 32.57 1.98
N GLY A 634 25.46 33.51 1.27
CA GLY A 634 25.34 34.94 1.54
C GLY A 634 25.87 35.25 2.94
N SER A 635 25.06 35.94 3.74
CA SER A 635 25.38 36.34 5.12
C SER A 635 25.30 35.23 6.16
N GLU A 636 24.67 34.10 5.82
CA GLU A 636 24.42 33.00 6.75
C GLU A 636 25.56 31.97 6.67
N LYS A 637 26.29 31.76 7.76
CA LYS A 637 27.47 30.87 7.85
C LYS A 637 27.38 29.99 9.10
N ARG A 638 27.45 28.66 8.92
CA ARG A 638 27.22 27.67 9.99
C ARG A 638 28.12 26.44 9.83
N GLY A 639 28.82 26.04 10.88
CA GLY A 639 29.75 24.91 10.87
C GLY A 639 31.20 25.35 10.97
N LYS A 640 32.14 24.55 10.43
CA LYS A 640 33.57 24.81 10.48
C LYS A 640 34.04 25.69 9.32
N PHE A 641 34.70 26.78 9.66
CA PHE A 641 35.28 27.73 8.72
C PHE A 641 36.74 28.01 9.09
N ASN A 642 37.53 28.35 8.08
CA ASN A 642 38.84 28.94 8.27
C ASN A 642 38.68 30.47 8.17
N VAL A 643 38.97 31.18 9.26
CA VAL A 643 38.84 32.65 9.35
C VAL A 643 40.24 33.25 9.30
N ASP A 644 40.42 34.24 8.44
CA ASP A 644 41.72 34.89 8.24
C ASP A 644 42.21 35.51 9.56
N GLY A 645 43.44 35.14 9.97
CA GLY A 645 44.05 35.55 11.23
C GLY A 645 43.58 34.82 12.50
N MET A 646 42.61 33.89 12.42
CA MET A 646 42.13 33.09 13.56
C MET A 646 42.22 31.57 13.35
N GLY A 647 42.44 31.11 12.12
CA GLY A 647 42.55 29.68 11.79
C GLY A 647 41.20 28.98 11.69
N LYS A 648 41.16 27.68 11.99
CA LYS A 648 39.94 26.87 11.90
C LYS A 648 39.09 26.98 13.18
N GLY A 649 37.82 27.30 13.03
CA GLY A 649 36.86 27.38 14.14
C GLY A 649 35.42 27.23 13.67
N ASN A 650 34.48 27.31 14.59
CA ASN A 650 33.06 27.19 14.30
C ASN A 650 32.41 28.57 14.15
N ILE A 651 31.56 28.73 13.15
CA ILE A 651 30.78 29.96 12.92
C ILE A 651 29.30 29.61 12.97
N TYR A 652 28.50 30.47 13.58
CA TYR A 652 27.03 30.44 13.64
C TYR A 652 26.49 31.86 13.46
N VAL A 653 26.59 32.36 12.24
CA VAL A 653 26.29 33.74 11.86
C VAL A 653 25.09 33.80 10.95
N GLN A 654 24.24 34.82 11.14
CA GLN A 654 23.01 35.01 10.38
C GLN A 654 22.95 36.34 9.61
N SER A 655 23.77 37.32 9.98
CA SER A 655 23.84 38.64 9.35
C SER A 655 25.28 39.01 9.03
N ASP A 656 25.49 39.79 7.96
CA ASP A 656 26.79 40.37 7.61
C ASP A 656 27.06 41.66 8.39
N SER A 657 26.04 42.19 9.06
CA SER A 657 26.10 43.42 9.86
C SER A 657 25.47 43.21 11.23
N GLY A 658 26.01 43.90 12.24
CA GLY A 658 25.54 43.83 13.62
C GLY A 658 26.64 43.42 14.59
N LYS A 659 26.24 43.03 15.81
CA LYS A 659 27.18 42.57 16.85
C LYS A 659 27.51 41.09 16.63
N PHE A 660 28.78 40.72 16.65
CA PHE A 660 29.26 39.35 16.55
C PHE A 660 29.96 38.96 17.85
N ILE A 661 29.54 37.88 18.47
CA ILE A 661 30.17 37.31 19.67
C ILE A 661 31.33 36.44 19.23
N TYR A 662 32.53 36.76 19.69
CA TYR A 662 33.72 35.94 19.53
C TYR A 662 34.03 35.23 20.84
N ILE A 663 34.03 33.91 20.80
CA ILE A 663 34.42 33.04 21.91
C ILE A 663 35.73 32.36 21.50
N LYS A 664 36.85 32.77 22.10
CA LYS A 664 38.14 32.12 21.88
C LYS A 664 38.27 30.95 22.85
N LEU A 665 38.52 29.77 22.31
CA LEU A 665 38.76 28.54 23.07
C LEU A 665 40.27 28.25 23.10
N LYS A 666 40.72 27.32 23.96
CA LYS A 666 42.10 26.82 23.95
C LYS A 666 42.47 26.27 22.56
N ASP A 667 41.58 25.46 21.98
CA ASP A 667 41.76 24.80 20.68
C ASP A 667 40.74 25.28 19.63
N GLY A 668 40.74 26.59 19.34
CA GLY A 668 39.95 27.18 18.25
C GLY A 668 39.05 28.34 18.70
N PHE A 669 37.97 28.59 17.96
CA PHE A 669 37.01 29.65 18.29
C PHE A 669 35.58 29.30 17.89
N VAL A 670 34.64 30.05 18.46
CA VAL A 670 33.22 30.05 18.08
C VAL A 670 32.78 31.49 17.82
N ILE A 671 32.25 31.80 16.63
CA ILE A 671 31.65 33.11 16.30
C ILE A 671 30.14 32.96 16.20
N ILE A 672 29.38 33.84 16.84
CA ILE A 672 27.92 33.78 16.89
C ILE A 672 27.31 35.15 16.58
N ASN A 673 26.29 35.17 15.72
CA ASN A 673 25.49 36.36 15.47
C ASN A 673 24.04 35.95 15.17
N TYR A 674 23.10 36.77 15.65
CA TYR A 674 21.68 36.67 15.33
C TYR A 674 21.26 37.87 14.45
N LYS A 675 20.18 37.70 13.68
CA LYS A 675 19.57 38.81 12.93
C LYS A 675 19.16 39.98 13.81
N ASP A 676 18.72 39.68 15.04
CA ASP A 676 18.44 40.69 16.06
C ASP A 676 19.71 40.99 16.89
N SER A 677 20.18 42.24 16.82
CA SER A 677 21.34 42.72 17.56
C SER A 677 21.13 42.67 19.07
N ASN A 678 19.89 42.92 19.54
CA ASN A 678 19.56 42.89 20.98
C ASN A 678 19.66 41.46 21.53
N LYS A 679 19.16 40.49 20.78
CA LYS A 679 19.28 39.05 21.11
C LYS A 679 20.75 38.62 21.18
N THR A 680 21.58 39.12 20.27
CA THR A 680 23.02 38.85 20.30
C THR A 680 23.68 39.41 21.56
N GLU A 681 23.28 40.60 21.99
CA GLU A 681 23.81 41.22 23.21
C GLU A 681 23.32 40.51 24.50
N GLU A 682 22.07 40.05 24.53
CA GLU A 682 21.54 39.26 25.64
C GLU A 682 22.31 37.94 25.81
N VAL A 683 22.57 37.24 24.70
CA VAL A 683 23.36 36.00 24.69
C VAL A 683 24.79 36.26 25.16
N TYR A 684 25.42 37.35 24.71
CA TYR A 684 26.74 37.74 25.19
C TYR A 684 26.76 37.98 26.71
N LYS A 685 25.77 38.70 27.25
CA LYS A 685 25.66 38.93 28.71
C LYS A 685 25.50 37.61 29.48
N LYS A 686 24.71 36.66 28.97
CA LYS A 686 24.56 35.33 29.57
C LYS A 686 25.86 34.54 29.60
N ILE A 687 26.61 34.53 28.49
CA ILE A 687 27.91 33.84 28.42
C ILE A 687 28.93 34.51 29.36
N LYS A 688 28.97 35.85 29.40
CA LYS A 688 29.91 36.60 30.25
C LYS A 688 29.66 36.37 31.74
N LYS A 689 28.41 36.23 32.17
CA LYS A 689 28.03 35.91 33.56
C LYS A 689 28.44 34.51 34.03
N LEU A 690 28.70 33.58 33.11
CA LEU A 690 29.08 32.19 33.40
C LEU A 690 30.59 31.95 33.23
N TYR A 691 31.29 32.96 32.69
CA TYR A 691 32.73 32.96 32.45
C TYR A 691 33.52 33.62 33.59
N HIS A 692 32.88 34.56 34.31
CA HIS A 692 33.33 35.07 35.62
C HIS A 692 32.64 34.28 36.72
#